data_AF-A0AAE1NHN2-F1
#
_entry.id   AF-A0AAE1NHN2-F1
#
_cell.length_a   1.000
_cell.length_b   1.000
_cell.length_c   1.000
_cell.angle_alpha   90.00
_cell.angle_beta   90.00
_cell.angle_gamma   90.00
#
_symmetry.space_group_name_H-M   'P 1'
#
loop_
_entity.id
_entity.type
_entity.pdbx_description
1 polymer ?
#
loop_
_entity_poly.entity_id
_entity_poly.type
_entity_poly.pdbx_seq_one_letter_code
_entity_poly.pdbx_strand_id
1 'polypeptide(L)'
;MSSVLEKTFSGLVSSVFGTSSTNNPITQSLVSSSGLKNVSLGLVHFVEKLQAAYRISKQEEEHCVDHESREWVKLLSSPGVSSSVVADIMCRALIASVRGYPIPSLHIHAIKLTQSSNLLHKKIGYLFVSQSLGPGSELTLLLVNTIQRDLAAPNALQVAAALSSLPTVVTPDITPVIVTSLTQCLAHHQAYIRRRAAAMVGMVARRSGEEIVGDHIPHLLHLLTDQDPAVAMAAVCSLAKVYKVSGVRQSELRDQVARSAANLMTQALKGALPKDYHVNTLPAPFPQIQMLRVVRDLSSSDWDVPSELREALGLVLTQPLGGKEMGLYAVLLECIYTITALPPPHTHMTPVLKVVLGLLKSSCVDLKYVGVRALAGVFRVLEDALTPAHLEAVMDCLYHSSTTLQTNTLHLLCAMANAHNYQAVCNTLQEFSSRTTNIDTHNTIMGEMASIIKRHCSDVAWGVDLLSPLVLSFPVPDKRLTNALMHILEKGFQEEGKSKAAMEASQELLLKMFGHSKNTEHLSLIAMILNLHYSSDPKQVSKYFTDSLLEKLKVIGLKDCDSSIFQCLKNIGLNDESVRSDILLLLKPHTEQDSNDMAMRHNSTEICRWLANPKLSLRVIKRQEAIISSHVPLDLTLSFLDHYVLKSLEGGGAPFKPLGIALGSNVERPQGSSGTEMQTSTGSDDGHSSTPSTGITSATSLNSCQLSRSLVAPNRRVWSSEGRVRPRSEGEETSRPRFDSGCEPDGLHKTILRDDEEDEDEVTEGSVELADEAQEDEKAKDNETSNDQRLQLTQALLAGLGMARAK
;
A
#
# COMPACT_ATOMS: atom_id res chain seq x y z
N MET A 1 -12.19 4.50 -17.37
CA MET A 1 -11.75 4.60 -18.79
C MET A 1 -12.33 5.82 -19.53
N SER A 2 -12.94 6.80 -18.84
CA SER A 2 -13.67 7.91 -19.48
C SER A 2 -12.77 8.89 -20.25
N SER A 3 -11.77 9.51 -19.64
CA SER A 3 -11.11 10.69 -20.24
C SER A 3 -10.40 10.46 -21.60
N VAL A 4 -10.05 9.22 -21.94
CA VAL A 4 -9.49 8.88 -23.25
C VAL A 4 -10.59 8.88 -24.31
N LEU A 5 -11.70 8.20 -24.02
CA LEU A 5 -12.90 8.21 -24.84
C LEU A 5 -13.45 9.63 -24.94
N GLU A 6 -13.48 10.37 -23.84
CA GLU A 6 -13.90 11.77 -23.75
C GLU A 6 -12.97 12.72 -24.49
N LYS A 7 -11.65 12.47 -24.55
CA LYS A 7 -10.71 13.24 -25.39
C LYS A 7 -10.80 12.86 -26.87
N THR A 8 -11.06 11.60 -27.22
CA THR A 8 -11.36 11.25 -28.62
C THR A 8 -12.73 11.76 -29.06
N PHE A 9 -13.74 11.76 -28.17
CA PHE A 9 -15.05 12.36 -28.42
C PHE A 9 -14.95 13.89 -28.43
N SER A 10 -14.18 14.53 -27.55
CA SER A 10 -13.98 15.98 -27.55
C SER A 10 -13.09 16.44 -28.71
N GLY A 11 -12.17 15.59 -29.19
CA GLY A 11 -11.47 15.78 -30.45
C GLY A 11 -12.39 15.66 -31.67
N LEU A 12 -13.28 14.66 -31.68
CA LEU A 12 -14.34 14.54 -32.69
C LEU A 12 -15.30 15.73 -32.65
N VAL A 13 -15.82 16.07 -31.48
CA VAL A 13 -16.75 17.18 -31.22
C VAL A 13 -16.11 18.54 -31.53
N SER A 14 -14.86 18.79 -31.17
CA SER A 14 -14.17 20.04 -31.57
C SER A 14 -13.87 20.10 -33.07
N SER A 15 -13.65 18.96 -33.73
CA SER A 15 -13.53 18.91 -35.20
C SER A 15 -14.88 19.00 -35.93
N VAL A 16 -16.00 18.73 -35.25
CA VAL A 16 -17.38 18.73 -35.80
C VAL A 16 -18.12 20.05 -35.50
N PHE A 17 -17.86 20.67 -34.35
CA PHE A 17 -18.53 21.86 -33.82
C PHE A 17 -17.51 22.96 -33.51
N GLY A 18 -16.81 23.45 -34.55
CA GLY A 18 -15.75 24.45 -34.41
C GLY A 18 -16.15 25.62 -33.51
N THR A 19 -15.29 25.95 -32.55
CA THR A 19 -15.59 26.85 -31.42
C THR A 19 -16.09 28.22 -31.88
N SER A 20 -17.36 28.49 -31.65
CA SER A 20 -17.99 29.76 -32.00
C SER A 20 -17.74 30.84 -30.94
N SER A 21 -16.65 31.61 -31.10
CA SER A 21 -16.49 32.92 -30.44
C SER A 21 -15.76 33.95 -31.34
N THR A 22 -16.56 34.90 -31.84
CA THR A 22 -16.21 36.29 -32.22
C THR A 22 -15.17 36.59 -33.32
N ASN A 23 -15.70 37.14 -34.43
CA ASN A 23 -15.17 38.23 -35.27
C ASN A 23 -13.76 38.12 -35.91
N ASN A 24 -13.71 37.68 -37.18
CA ASN A 24 -12.97 38.37 -38.25
C ASN A 24 -13.37 37.85 -39.66
N PRO A 25 -13.46 38.69 -40.71
CA PRO A 25 -14.01 38.31 -42.02
C PRO A 25 -12.95 37.81 -43.02
N ILE A 26 -12.14 36.81 -42.69
CA ILE A 26 -11.17 36.20 -43.63
C ILE A 26 -11.09 34.67 -43.51
N THR A 27 -12.20 33.96 -43.73
CA THR A 27 -12.23 32.48 -43.86
C THR A 27 -13.24 31.97 -44.90
N GLN A 28 -13.33 32.60 -46.08
CA GLN A 28 -14.00 32.02 -47.27
C GLN A 28 -13.00 31.27 -48.18
N SER A 29 -12.21 30.32 -47.66
CA SER A 29 -11.28 29.55 -48.51
C SER A 29 -10.78 28.19 -48.01
N LEU A 30 -11.33 27.59 -46.94
CA LEU A 30 -10.83 26.33 -46.37
C LEU A 30 -11.89 25.28 -45.98
N VAL A 31 -13.09 25.36 -46.57
CA VAL A 31 -14.11 24.28 -46.47
C VAL A 31 -13.79 23.18 -47.49
N SER A 32 -12.73 22.41 -47.21
CA SER A 32 -12.30 21.26 -48.04
C SER A 32 -11.72 20.10 -47.22
N SER A 33 -12.15 19.95 -45.96
CA SER A 33 -11.94 18.71 -45.18
C SER A 33 -13.11 17.73 -45.38
N SER A 34 -12.82 16.58 -45.97
CA SER A 34 -13.83 15.58 -46.40
C SER A 34 -14.44 14.72 -45.28
N GLY A 35 -14.12 15.00 -44.01
CA GLY A 35 -14.51 14.18 -42.85
C GLY A 35 -15.92 14.44 -42.28
N LEU A 36 -16.54 15.58 -42.57
CA LEU A 36 -17.74 16.06 -41.87
C LEU A 36 -19.09 15.48 -42.35
N LYS A 37 -19.11 14.66 -43.41
CA LYS A 37 -20.36 14.24 -44.07
C LYS A 37 -21.14 13.10 -43.39
N ASN A 38 -20.62 12.54 -42.29
CA ASN A 38 -21.06 11.23 -41.76
C ASN A 38 -21.59 11.24 -40.32
N VAL A 39 -21.70 12.40 -39.64
CA VAL A 39 -22.32 12.45 -38.30
C VAL A 39 -23.84 12.53 -38.45
N SER A 40 -24.58 11.67 -37.75
CA SER A 40 -26.04 11.69 -37.77
C SER A 40 -26.58 12.87 -36.97
N LEU A 41 -27.51 13.62 -37.57
CA LEU A 41 -28.19 14.75 -36.92
C LEU A 41 -28.88 14.34 -35.60
N GLY A 42 -29.33 13.08 -35.52
CA GLY A 42 -29.91 12.50 -34.31
C GLY A 42 -28.93 12.39 -33.14
N LEU A 43 -27.65 12.09 -33.40
CA LEU A 43 -26.61 12.06 -32.38
C LEU A 43 -26.30 13.46 -31.86
N VAL A 44 -26.29 14.46 -32.75
CA VAL A 44 -26.09 15.88 -32.41
C VAL A 44 -27.15 16.37 -31.43
N HIS A 45 -28.43 16.25 -31.81
CA HIS A 45 -29.54 16.69 -30.96
C HIS A 45 -29.58 15.96 -29.61
N PHE A 46 -29.20 14.67 -29.57
CA PHE A 46 -29.11 13.93 -28.31
C PHE A 46 -28.00 14.46 -27.39
N VAL A 47 -26.82 14.77 -27.93
CA VAL A 47 -25.72 15.37 -27.15
C VAL A 47 -26.09 16.77 -26.66
N GLU A 48 -26.72 17.59 -27.49
CA GLU A 48 -27.21 18.92 -27.09
C GLU A 48 -28.26 18.83 -25.99
N LYS A 49 -29.22 17.89 -26.10
CA LYS A 49 -30.25 17.64 -25.09
C LYS A 49 -29.64 17.16 -23.77
N LEU A 50 -28.68 16.23 -23.79
CA LEU A 50 -27.95 15.80 -22.60
C LEU A 50 -27.16 16.94 -21.95
N GLN A 51 -26.47 17.77 -22.75
CA GLN A 51 -25.74 18.93 -22.22
C GLN A 51 -26.68 19.98 -21.61
N ALA A 52 -27.87 20.18 -22.17
CA ALA A 52 -28.89 21.04 -21.59
C ALA A 52 -29.42 20.48 -20.26
N ALA A 53 -29.71 19.18 -20.20
CA ALA A 53 -30.16 18.50 -18.98
C ALA A 53 -29.11 18.54 -17.87
N TYR A 54 -27.85 18.19 -18.17
CA TYR A 54 -26.73 18.23 -17.21
C TYR A 54 -26.48 19.63 -16.61
N ARG A 55 -26.71 20.70 -17.38
CA ARG A 55 -26.62 22.09 -16.90
C ARG A 55 -27.72 22.45 -15.88
N ILE A 56 -28.83 21.71 -15.85
CA ILE A 56 -29.92 21.90 -14.89
C ILE A 56 -29.63 21.08 -13.64
N SER A 57 -29.49 19.75 -13.77
CA SER A 57 -29.10 18.86 -12.68
C SER A 57 -28.68 17.48 -13.19
N LYS A 58 -28.00 16.71 -12.33
CA LYS A 58 -27.71 15.28 -12.61
C LYS A 58 -28.98 14.43 -12.73
N GLN A 59 -30.03 14.75 -11.95
CA GLN A 59 -31.32 14.05 -11.99
C GLN A 59 -32.05 14.28 -13.33
N GLU A 60 -31.95 15.48 -13.90
CA GLU A 60 -32.53 15.77 -15.22
C GLU A 60 -31.75 15.08 -16.35
N GLU A 61 -30.42 14.93 -16.22
CA GLU A 61 -29.62 14.12 -17.15
C GLU A 61 -30.07 12.65 -17.14
N GLU A 62 -30.22 12.06 -15.95
CA GLU A 62 -30.70 10.69 -15.76
C GLU A 62 -32.12 10.49 -16.33
N HIS A 63 -33.06 11.37 -15.99
CA HIS A 63 -34.41 11.34 -16.55
C HIS A 63 -34.44 11.49 -18.08
N CYS A 64 -33.56 12.32 -18.65
CA CYS A 64 -33.40 12.46 -20.10
C CYS A 64 -32.90 11.16 -20.74
N VAL A 65 -31.91 10.49 -20.14
CA VAL A 65 -31.40 9.19 -20.64
C VAL A 65 -32.49 8.12 -20.55
N ASP A 66 -33.24 8.05 -19.44
CA ASP A 66 -34.32 7.08 -19.25
C ASP A 66 -35.53 7.31 -20.16
N HIS A 67 -35.82 8.56 -20.52
CA HIS A 67 -36.80 8.87 -21.55
C HIS A 67 -36.35 8.37 -22.93
N GLU A 68 -35.14 8.75 -23.36
CA GLU A 68 -34.61 8.39 -24.67
C GLU A 68 -34.39 6.87 -24.81
N SER A 69 -33.88 6.20 -23.79
CA SER A 69 -33.64 4.75 -23.80
C SER A 69 -34.93 3.95 -24.01
N ARG A 70 -36.05 4.37 -23.37
CA ARG A 70 -37.37 3.78 -23.59
C ARG A 70 -37.87 3.98 -25.02
N GLU A 71 -37.69 5.17 -25.60
CA GLU A 71 -38.06 5.43 -27.00
C GLU A 71 -37.22 4.60 -27.99
N TRP A 72 -35.92 4.45 -27.74
CA TRP A 72 -35.04 3.61 -28.56
C TRP A 72 -35.44 2.14 -28.52
N VAL A 73 -35.79 1.61 -27.34
CA VAL A 73 -36.28 0.23 -27.18
C VAL A 73 -37.61 0.02 -27.89
N LYS A 74 -38.56 0.97 -27.78
CA LYS A 74 -39.83 0.93 -28.53
C LYS A 74 -39.59 0.88 -30.03
N LEU A 75 -38.72 1.76 -30.54
CA LEU A 75 -38.44 1.84 -31.97
C LEU A 75 -37.79 0.54 -32.48
N LEU A 76 -36.79 0.01 -31.78
CA LEU A 76 -36.09 -1.24 -32.14
C LEU A 76 -36.97 -2.49 -32.01
N SER A 77 -38.03 -2.45 -31.20
CA SER A 77 -39.01 -3.52 -31.09
C SER A 77 -39.98 -3.58 -32.28
N SER A 78 -40.03 -2.55 -33.13
CA SER A 78 -40.88 -2.54 -34.32
C SER A 78 -40.30 -3.41 -35.46
N PRO A 79 -41.14 -4.16 -36.20
CA PRO A 79 -40.67 -4.97 -37.32
C PRO A 79 -40.25 -4.09 -38.51
N GLY A 80 -39.07 -4.36 -39.09
CA GLY A 80 -38.60 -3.72 -40.32
C GLY A 80 -37.64 -2.53 -40.14
N VAL A 81 -37.14 -2.26 -38.93
CA VAL A 81 -36.14 -1.19 -38.69
C VAL A 81 -34.87 -1.40 -39.54
N SER A 82 -34.43 -0.34 -40.23
CA SER A 82 -33.24 -0.37 -41.06
C SER A 82 -31.95 -0.38 -40.21
N SER A 83 -30.92 -1.07 -40.70
CA SER A 83 -29.64 -1.18 -39.96
C SER A 83 -28.94 0.16 -39.70
N SER A 84 -29.25 1.22 -40.47
CA SER A 84 -28.75 2.57 -40.22
C SER A 84 -29.42 3.25 -39.03
N VAL A 85 -30.73 3.03 -38.81
CA VAL A 85 -31.44 3.51 -37.61
C VAL A 85 -30.94 2.78 -36.37
N VAL A 86 -30.69 1.46 -36.47
CA VAL A 86 -30.04 0.71 -35.38
C VAL A 86 -28.67 1.30 -35.07
N ALA A 87 -27.84 1.58 -36.09
CA ALA A 87 -26.51 2.15 -35.89
C ALA A 87 -26.53 3.56 -35.26
N ASP A 88 -27.47 4.43 -35.65
CA ASP A 88 -27.65 5.75 -35.01
C ASP A 88 -27.98 5.62 -33.52
N ILE A 89 -28.93 4.75 -33.17
CA ILE A 89 -29.30 4.49 -31.77
C ILE A 89 -28.11 3.94 -30.98
N MET A 90 -27.33 3.01 -31.54
CA MET A 90 -26.14 2.48 -30.87
C MET A 90 -25.10 3.56 -30.61
N CYS A 91 -24.93 4.55 -31.50
CA CYS A 91 -24.04 5.69 -31.25
C CYS A 91 -24.54 6.57 -30.08
N ARG A 92 -25.84 6.83 -29.98
CA ARG A 92 -26.41 7.60 -28.86
C ARG A 92 -26.29 6.85 -27.54
N ALA A 93 -26.63 5.57 -27.55
CA ALA A 93 -26.50 4.67 -26.40
C ALA A 93 -25.04 4.51 -25.95
N LEU A 94 -24.07 4.53 -26.87
CA LEU A 94 -22.65 4.56 -26.54
C LEU A 94 -22.32 5.79 -25.68
N ILE A 95 -22.79 6.99 -26.07
CA ILE A 95 -22.56 8.22 -25.30
C ILE A 95 -23.20 8.14 -23.91
N ALA A 96 -24.42 7.61 -23.78
CA ALA A 96 -25.06 7.37 -22.48
C ALA A 96 -24.22 6.41 -21.61
N SER A 97 -23.71 5.32 -22.19
CA SER A 97 -22.85 4.37 -21.46
C SER A 97 -21.46 4.92 -21.11
N VAL A 98 -20.89 5.86 -21.90
CA VAL A 98 -19.64 6.56 -21.52
C VAL A 98 -19.86 7.44 -20.29
N ARG A 99 -21.06 8.02 -20.13
CA ARG A 99 -21.47 8.81 -18.97
C ARG A 99 -21.83 7.96 -17.74
N GLY A 100 -21.86 6.64 -17.87
CA GLY A 100 -22.14 5.70 -16.78
C GLY A 100 -23.57 5.16 -16.71
N TYR A 101 -24.43 5.46 -17.70
CA TYR A 101 -25.80 4.93 -17.75
C TYR A 101 -25.86 3.62 -18.57
N PRO A 102 -26.06 2.43 -17.94
CA PRO A 102 -26.08 1.15 -18.65
C PRO A 102 -27.42 0.92 -19.36
N ILE A 103 -27.39 0.34 -20.58
CA ILE A 103 -28.61 0.09 -21.38
C ILE A 103 -28.63 -1.36 -21.90
N PRO A 104 -28.90 -2.35 -21.01
CA PRO A 104 -28.78 -3.78 -21.34
C PRO A 104 -29.75 -4.26 -22.43
N SER A 105 -30.92 -3.62 -22.56
CA SER A 105 -31.92 -3.90 -23.61
C SER A 105 -31.40 -3.76 -25.05
N LEU A 106 -30.31 -3.02 -25.24
CA LEU A 106 -29.68 -2.80 -26.54
C LEU A 106 -28.61 -3.85 -26.90
N HIS A 107 -28.15 -4.67 -25.94
CA HIS A 107 -27.04 -5.60 -26.15
C HIS A 107 -27.27 -6.57 -27.30
N ILE A 108 -28.45 -7.22 -27.36
CA ILE A 108 -28.81 -8.16 -28.45
C ILE A 108 -28.88 -7.44 -29.81
N HIS A 109 -29.33 -6.19 -29.83
CA HIS A 109 -29.40 -5.37 -31.06
C HIS A 109 -28.00 -5.00 -31.56
N ALA A 110 -27.06 -4.67 -30.66
CA ALA A 110 -25.66 -4.45 -30.99
C ALA A 110 -24.98 -5.72 -31.55
N ILE A 111 -25.26 -6.90 -30.95
CA ILE A 111 -24.76 -8.19 -31.45
C ILE A 111 -25.25 -8.45 -32.87
N LYS A 112 -26.56 -8.28 -33.14
CA LYS A 112 -27.11 -8.36 -34.51
C LYS A 112 -26.43 -7.37 -35.47
N LEU A 113 -26.09 -6.17 -34.99
CA LEU A 113 -25.38 -5.16 -35.80
C LEU A 113 -23.95 -5.60 -36.19
N THR A 114 -23.23 -6.37 -35.35
CA THR A 114 -21.92 -6.96 -35.72
C THR A 114 -22.00 -7.91 -36.91
N GLN A 115 -23.17 -8.52 -37.16
CA GLN A 115 -23.38 -9.45 -38.27
C GLN A 115 -23.74 -8.75 -39.58
N SER A 116 -23.93 -7.42 -39.59
CA SER A 116 -24.27 -6.65 -40.78
C SER A 116 -23.18 -6.69 -41.86
N SER A 117 -23.60 -6.58 -43.13
CA SER A 117 -22.69 -6.49 -44.29
C SER A 117 -22.03 -5.12 -44.44
N ASN A 118 -22.61 -4.07 -43.85
CA ASN A 118 -22.03 -2.73 -43.84
C ASN A 118 -20.93 -2.62 -42.77
N LEU A 119 -19.69 -2.39 -43.22
CA LEU A 119 -18.52 -2.28 -42.35
C LEU A 119 -18.65 -1.19 -41.26
N LEU A 120 -19.33 -0.07 -41.53
CA LEU A 120 -19.52 0.98 -40.53
C LEU A 120 -20.48 0.54 -39.42
N HIS A 121 -21.61 -0.07 -39.80
CA HIS A 121 -22.57 -0.63 -38.84
C HIS A 121 -21.91 -1.73 -38.00
N LYS A 122 -21.19 -2.65 -38.64
CA LYS A 122 -20.39 -3.70 -37.98
C LYS A 122 -19.38 -3.12 -36.98
N LYS A 123 -18.65 -2.05 -37.33
CA LYS A 123 -17.72 -1.35 -36.43
C LYS A 123 -18.42 -0.71 -35.23
N ILE A 124 -19.58 -0.07 -35.43
CA ILE A 124 -20.39 0.51 -34.35
C ILE A 124 -20.88 -0.61 -33.40
N GLY A 125 -21.37 -1.73 -33.96
CA GLY A 125 -21.76 -2.90 -33.18
C GLY A 125 -20.61 -3.48 -32.34
N TYR A 126 -19.42 -3.66 -32.94
CA TYR A 126 -18.25 -4.15 -32.22
C TYR A 126 -17.76 -3.18 -31.14
N LEU A 127 -17.81 -1.86 -31.40
CA LEU A 127 -17.44 -0.84 -30.42
C LEU A 127 -18.40 -0.85 -29.23
N PHE A 128 -19.71 -0.86 -29.49
CA PHE A 128 -20.74 -0.91 -28.44
C PHE A 128 -20.63 -2.20 -27.62
N VAL A 129 -20.50 -3.36 -28.26
CA VAL A 129 -20.26 -4.62 -27.54
C VAL A 129 -18.99 -4.56 -26.70
N SER A 130 -17.89 -4.03 -27.23
CA SER A 130 -16.62 -3.96 -26.49
C SER A 130 -16.65 -3.01 -25.29
N GLN A 131 -17.61 -2.07 -25.25
CA GLN A 131 -17.80 -1.16 -24.14
C GLN A 131 -18.84 -1.67 -23.13
N SER A 132 -19.93 -2.26 -23.60
CA SER A 132 -21.11 -2.60 -22.78
C SER A 132 -21.15 -4.06 -22.31
N LEU A 133 -20.44 -4.97 -22.97
CA LEU A 133 -20.29 -6.37 -22.52
C LEU A 133 -18.92 -6.57 -21.87
N GLY A 134 -18.93 -6.90 -20.59
CA GLY A 134 -17.74 -7.31 -19.85
C GLY A 134 -17.27 -8.73 -20.22
N PRO A 135 -16.01 -9.07 -19.92
CA PRO A 135 -15.52 -10.44 -20.05
C PRO A 135 -16.36 -11.36 -19.15
N GLY A 136 -16.83 -12.49 -19.69
CA GLY A 136 -17.66 -13.47 -18.97
C GLY A 136 -19.18 -13.35 -19.17
N SER A 137 -19.69 -12.32 -19.87
CA SER A 137 -21.13 -12.30 -20.23
C SER A 137 -21.49 -13.44 -21.18
N GLU A 138 -22.56 -14.20 -20.89
CA GLU A 138 -23.08 -15.27 -21.78
C GLU A 138 -23.36 -14.77 -23.21
N LEU A 139 -23.79 -13.50 -23.34
CA LEU A 139 -24.05 -12.87 -24.64
C LEU A 139 -22.79 -12.78 -25.51
N THR A 140 -21.60 -12.80 -24.91
CA THR A 140 -20.31 -12.79 -25.60
C THR A 140 -20.10 -14.07 -26.42
N LEU A 141 -20.68 -15.21 -26.00
CA LEU A 141 -20.65 -16.48 -26.75
C LEU A 141 -21.31 -16.34 -28.13
N LEU A 142 -22.32 -15.49 -28.26
CA LEU A 142 -23.02 -15.24 -29.53
C LEU A 142 -22.14 -14.51 -30.56
N LEU A 143 -21.08 -13.81 -30.13
CA LEU A 143 -20.13 -13.16 -31.03
C LEU A 143 -19.06 -14.11 -31.57
N VAL A 144 -18.77 -15.23 -30.90
CA VAL A 144 -17.61 -16.10 -31.22
C VAL A 144 -17.60 -16.54 -32.69
N ASN A 145 -18.73 -17.07 -33.16
CA ASN A 145 -18.91 -17.47 -34.56
C ASN A 145 -18.84 -16.28 -35.55
N THR A 146 -19.30 -15.11 -35.13
CA THR A 146 -19.24 -13.87 -35.93
C THR A 146 -17.80 -13.40 -36.09
N ILE A 147 -17.02 -13.47 -34.99
CA ILE A 147 -15.62 -13.07 -34.93
C ILE A 147 -14.74 -14.02 -35.75
N GLN A 148 -14.88 -15.34 -35.61
CA GLN A 148 -14.11 -16.30 -36.42
C GLN A 148 -14.32 -16.06 -37.93
N ARG A 149 -15.58 -15.92 -38.36
CA ARG A 149 -15.92 -15.60 -39.75
C ARG A 149 -15.32 -14.26 -40.20
N ASP A 150 -15.30 -13.26 -39.32
CA ASP A 150 -14.74 -11.94 -39.62
C ASP A 150 -13.20 -11.92 -39.61
N LEU A 151 -12.53 -12.79 -38.84
CA LEU A 151 -11.08 -12.99 -38.85
C LEU A 151 -10.59 -13.71 -40.12
N ALA A 152 -11.39 -14.64 -40.64
CA ALA A 152 -11.15 -15.32 -41.91
C ALA A 152 -11.66 -14.54 -43.15
N ALA A 153 -12.16 -13.31 -42.98
CA ALA A 153 -12.73 -12.53 -44.07
C ALA A 153 -11.65 -12.00 -45.04
N PRO A 154 -11.89 -11.98 -46.36
CA PRO A 154 -10.93 -11.44 -47.33
C PRO A 154 -10.76 -9.91 -47.22
N ASN A 155 -11.70 -9.22 -46.56
CA ASN A 155 -11.60 -7.78 -46.32
C ASN A 155 -10.77 -7.49 -45.08
N ALA A 156 -9.53 -7.04 -45.28
CA ALA A 156 -8.60 -6.65 -44.22
C ALA A 156 -9.20 -5.68 -43.16
N LEU A 157 -10.14 -4.81 -43.53
CA LEU A 157 -10.79 -3.89 -42.58
C LEU A 157 -11.82 -4.59 -41.67
N GLN A 158 -12.37 -5.71 -42.10
CA GLN A 158 -13.29 -6.55 -41.32
C GLN A 158 -12.48 -7.39 -40.31
N VAL A 159 -11.40 -8.02 -40.77
CA VAL A 159 -10.41 -8.70 -39.90
C VAL A 159 -9.89 -7.74 -38.83
N ALA A 160 -9.54 -6.51 -39.20
CA ALA A 160 -9.09 -5.50 -38.27
C ALA A 160 -10.14 -5.10 -37.23
N ALA A 161 -11.43 -5.05 -37.60
CA ALA A 161 -12.52 -4.74 -36.67
C ALA A 161 -12.69 -5.86 -35.63
N ALA A 162 -12.68 -7.13 -36.07
CA ALA A 162 -12.73 -8.29 -35.18
C ALA A 162 -11.51 -8.35 -34.24
N LEU A 163 -10.28 -8.20 -34.78
CA LEU A 163 -9.06 -8.14 -33.95
C LEU A 163 -9.08 -7.00 -32.92
N SER A 164 -9.83 -5.92 -33.16
CA SER A 164 -9.98 -4.81 -32.21
C SER A 164 -10.99 -5.06 -31.08
N SER A 165 -11.97 -5.94 -31.27
CA SER A 165 -12.95 -6.32 -30.23
C SER A 165 -12.54 -7.56 -29.43
N LEU A 166 -11.59 -8.36 -29.92
CA LEU A 166 -11.06 -9.51 -29.17
C LEU A 166 -10.61 -9.21 -27.72
N PRO A 167 -9.94 -8.07 -27.39
CA PRO A 167 -9.44 -7.86 -26.02
C PRO A 167 -10.47 -7.91 -24.91
N THR A 168 -11.71 -7.54 -25.22
CA THR A 168 -12.85 -7.47 -24.29
C THR A 168 -13.70 -8.74 -24.33
N VAL A 169 -13.78 -9.38 -25.52
CA VAL A 169 -14.55 -10.62 -25.76
C VAL A 169 -13.84 -11.88 -25.26
N VAL A 170 -12.52 -11.98 -25.36
CA VAL A 170 -11.78 -13.23 -25.10
C VAL A 170 -11.81 -13.62 -23.61
N THR A 171 -12.54 -14.69 -23.29
CA THR A 171 -12.44 -15.45 -22.02
C THR A 171 -11.53 -16.68 -22.21
N PRO A 172 -11.06 -17.32 -21.13
CA PRO A 172 -10.27 -18.56 -21.22
C PRO A 172 -10.96 -19.65 -22.08
N ASP A 173 -12.26 -19.86 -21.89
CA ASP A 173 -13.06 -20.91 -22.57
C ASP A 173 -13.12 -20.73 -24.09
N ILE A 174 -13.20 -19.48 -24.54
CA ILE A 174 -13.27 -19.13 -25.97
C ILE A 174 -11.86 -19.11 -26.61
N THR A 175 -10.81 -18.98 -25.78
CA THR A 175 -9.43 -18.78 -26.23
C THR A 175 -8.95 -19.83 -27.26
N PRO A 176 -9.09 -21.15 -27.04
CA PRO A 176 -8.59 -22.16 -27.98
C PRO A 176 -9.15 -22.00 -29.40
N VAL A 177 -10.42 -21.60 -29.52
CA VAL A 177 -11.10 -21.47 -30.82
C VAL A 177 -10.66 -20.20 -31.57
N ILE A 178 -10.24 -19.16 -30.86
CA ILE A 178 -9.74 -17.91 -31.44
C ILE A 178 -8.25 -18.05 -31.82
N VAL A 179 -7.46 -18.76 -31.01
CA VAL A 179 -6.01 -18.93 -31.20
C VAL A 179 -5.66 -19.58 -32.54
N THR A 180 -6.43 -20.57 -32.99
CA THR A 180 -6.26 -21.17 -34.34
C THR A 180 -6.47 -20.15 -35.47
N SER A 181 -7.41 -19.22 -35.30
CA SER A 181 -7.69 -18.15 -36.26
C SER A 181 -6.57 -17.10 -36.28
N LEU A 182 -5.93 -16.83 -35.13
CA LEU A 182 -4.83 -15.86 -35.03
C LEU A 182 -3.61 -16.28 -35.86
N THR A 183 -3.33 -17.57 -36.03
CA THR A 183 -2.19 -18.06 -36.84
C THR A 183 -2.24 -17.53 -38.28
N GLN A 184 -3.43 -17.52 -38.89
CA GLN A 184 -3.62 -16.97 -40.24
C GLN A 184 -3.43 -15.45 -40.27
N CYS A 185 -3.87 -14.74 -39.21
CA CYS A 185 -3.69 -13.31 -39.08
C CYS A 185 -2.22 -12.90 -38.86
N LEU A 186 -1.39 -13.74 -38.22
CA LEU A 186 0.06 -13.51 -38.07
C LEU A 186 0.80 -13.56 -39.42
N ALA A 187 0.35 -14.40 -40.37
CA ALA A 187 0.94 -14.53 -41.70
C ALA A 187 0.31 -13.59 -42.76
N HIS A 188 -0.59 -12.70 -42.37
CA HIS A 188 -1.37 -11.88 -43.30
C HIS A 188 -0.49 -10.89 -44.10
N HIS A 189 -0.79 -10.65 -45.39
CA HIS A 189 0.01 -9.76 -46.26
C HIS A 189 0.17 -8.34 -45.68
N GLN A 190 -0.85 -7.87 -44.97
CA GLN A 190 -0.96 -6.51 -44.46
C GLN A 190 -0.36 -6.34 -43.05
N ALA A 191 0.67 -5.51 -42.92
CA ALA A 191 1.40 -5.31 -41.67
C ALA A 191 0.52 -4.88 -40.47
N TYR A 192 -0.48 -4.01 -40.67
CA TYR A 192 -1.34 -3.60 -39.55
C TYR A 192 -2.20 -4.75 -38.98
N ILE A 193 -2.45 -5.82 -39.76
CA ILE A 193 -3.12 -7.03 -39.28
C ILE A 193 -2.13 -7.89 -38.49
N ARG A 194 -0.93 -8.16 -39.05
CA ARG A 194 0.12 -8.92 -38.35
C ARG A 194 0.46 -8.30 -36.99
N ARG A 195 0.60 -6.98 -36.94
CA ARG A 195 0.81 -6.20 -35.69
C ARG A 195 -0.30 -6.44 -34.67
N ARG A 196 -1.57 -6.36 -35.09
CA ARG A 196 -2.73 -6.58 -34.20
C ARG A 196 -2.77 -8.03 -33.75
N ALA A 197 -2.61 -8.99 -34.65
CA ALA A 197 -2.57 -10.42 -34.34
C ALA A 197 -1.46 -10.76 -33.34
N ALA A 198 -0.23 -10.27 -33.54
CA ALA A 198 0.88 -10.46 -32.60
C ALA A 198 0.52 -9.93 -31.20
N ALA A 199 0.05 -8.67 -31.12
CA ALA A 199 -0.38 -8.08 -29.86
C ALA A 199 -1.53 -8.83 -29.18
N MET A 200 -2.45 -9.43 -29.96
CA MET A 200 -3.52 -10.29 -29.45
C MET A 200 -2.97 -11.59 -28.87
N VAL A 201 -2.03 -12.26 -29.55
CA VAL A 201 -1.38 -13.49 -29.05
C VAL A 201 -0.67 -13.22 -27.72
N GLY A 202 0.09 -12.11 -27.60
CA GLY A 202 0.72 -11.71 -26.34
C GLY A 202 -0.27 -11.33 -25.23
N MET A 203 -1.49 -10.90 -25.57
CA MET A 203 -2.55 -10.66 -24.60
C MET A 203 -3.20 -11.97 -24.14
N VAL A 204 -3.44 -12.90 -25.06
CA VAL A 204 -3.96 -14.24 -24.79
C VAL A 204 -3.02 -14.99 -23.84
N ALA A 205 -1.72 -15.02 -24.13
CA ALA A 205 -0.73 -15.68 -23.26
C ALA A 205 -0.78 -15.17 -21.81
N ARG A 206 -0.95 -13.85 -21.62
CA ARG A 206 -1.09 -13.23 -20.30
C ARG A 206 -2.40 -13.59 -19.58
N ARG A 207 -3.47 -13.92 -20.30
CA ARG A 207 -4.80 -14.19 -19.73
C ARG A 207 -5.09 -15.66 -19.51
N SER A 208 -4.56 -16.54 -20.37
CA SER A 208 -4.95 -17.95 -20.45
C SER A 208 -3.76 -18.92 -20.40
N GLY A 209 -2.54 -18.44 -20.12
CA GLY A 209 -1.32 -19.26 -19.98
C GLY A 209 -0.48 -19.38 -21.25
N GLU A 210 0.77 -19.84 -21.10
CA GLU A 210 1.67 -20.12 -22.23
C GLU A 210 1.22 -21.34 -23.04
N GLU A 211 0.68 -22.38 -22.40
CA GLU A 211 0.42 -23.69 -23.02
C GLU A 211 -0.49 -23.60 -24.26
N ILE A 212 -1.47 -22.69 -24.25
CA ILE A 212 -2.39 -22.45 -25.37
C ILE A 212 -1.70 -21.70 -26.52
N VAL A 213 -0.56 -21.05 -26.27
CA VAL A 213 0.15 -20.13 -27.18
C VAL A 213 1.51 -20.67 -27.63
N GLY A 214 1.96 -21.82 -27.11
CA GLY A 214 3.28 -22.42 -27.42
C GLY A 214 3.54 -22.56 -28.93
N ASP A 215 2.56 -23.03 -29.69
CA ASP A 215 2.62 -23.19 -31.15
C ASP A 215 2.83 -21.87 -31.92
N HIS A 216 2.53 -20.73 -31.30
CA HIS A 216 2.65 -19.40 -31.90
C HIS A 216 3.98 -18.73 -31.61
N ILE A 217 4.78 -19.25 -30.67
CA ILE A 217 6.11 -18.72 -30.35
C ILE A 217 7.02 -18.70 -31.60
N PRO A 218 7.13 -19.77 -32.43
CA PRO A 218 7.91 -19.73 -33.67
C PRO A 218 7.43 -18.68 -34.67
N HIS A 219 6.11 -18.47 -34.76
CA HIS A 219 5.53 -17.43 -35.62
C HIS A 219 5.88 -16.02 -35.12
N LEU A 220 5.81 -15.78 -33.81
CA LEU A 220 6.22 -14.51 -33.21
C LEU A 220 7.73 -14.26 -33.35
N LEU A 221 8.58 -15.30 -33.25
CA LEU A 221 10.01 -15.21 -33.49
C LEU A 221 10.32 -14.80 -34.94
N HIS A 222 9.61 -15.33 -35.93
CA HIS A 222 9.75 -14.89 -37.32
C HIS A 222 9.40 -13.39 -37.49
N LEU A 223 8.33 -12.92 -36.83
CA LEU A 223 7.90 -11.51 -36.87
C LEU A 223 8.89 -10.54 -36.21
N LEU A 224 9.89 -10.99 -35.45
CA LEU A 224 10.99 -10.14 -34.98
C LEU A 224 11.82 -9.54 -36.14
N THR A 225 11.76 -10.17 -37.32
CA THR A 225 12.49 -9.76 -38.54
C THR A 225 11.58 -9.16 -39.61
N ASP A 226 10.36 -8.76 -39.25
CA ASP A 226 9.40 -8.14 -40.19
C ASP A 226 9.93 -6.81 -40.76
N GLN A 227 9.57 -6.51 -42.01
CA GLN A 227 9.91 -5.26 -42.69
C GLN A 227 9.22 -4.04 -42.05
N ASP A 228 8.04 -4.23 -41.46
CA ASP A 228 7.33 -3.18 -40.74
C ASP A 228 7.77 -3.18 -39.25
N PRO A 229 8.42 -2.11 -38.76
CA PRO A 229 8.92 -2.06 -37.38
C PRO A 229 7.79 -2.10 -36.35
N ALA A 230 6.56 -1.72 -36.71
CA ALA A 230 5.40 -1.82 -35.84
C ALA A 230 5.01 -3.27 -35.56
N VAL A 231 5.25 -4.18 -36.52
CA VAL A 231 5.04 -5.62 -36.36
C VAL A 231 6.14 -6.21 -35.48
N ALA A 232 7.41 -5.89 -35.76
CA ALA A 232 8.55 -6.33 -34.95
C ALA A 232 8.44 -5.88 -33.48
N MET A 233 8.07 -4.61 -33.23
CA MET A 233 7.82 -4.11 -31.87
C MET A 233 6.67 -4.86 -31.17
N ALA A 234 5.58 -5.18 -31.89
CA ALA A 234 4.48 -5.94 -31.33
C ALA A 234 4.87 -7.40 -31.03
N ALA A 235 5.71 -8.02 -31.86
CA ALA A 235 6.27 -9.35 -31.62
C ALA A 235 7.16 -9.36 -30.36
N VAL A 236 8.12 -8.43 -30.25
CA VAL A 236 8.97 -8.24 -29.05
C VAL A 236 8.11 -8.09 -27.78
N CYS A 237 7.11 -7.21 -27.80
CA CYS A 237 6.24 -6.98 -26.65
C CYS A 237 5.33 -8.18 -26.31
N SER A 238 5.09 -9.08 -27.27
CA SER A 238 4.23 -10.24 -27.07
C SER A 238 5.02 -11.43 -26.54
N LEU A 239 6.22 -11.67 -27.09
CA LEU A 239 7.15 -12.66 -26.55
C LEU A 239 7.60 -12.33 -25.13
N ALA A 240 7.79 -11.05 -24.79
CA ALA A 240 8.09 -10.64 -23.42
C ALA A 240 6.94 -10.95 -22.43
N LYS A 241 5.68 -10.86 -22.88
CA LYS A 241 4.52 -11.27 -22.08
C LYS A 241 4.43 -12.78 -21.93
N VAL A 242 4.73 -13.54 -22.99
CA VAL A 242 4.82 -15.00 -22.95
C VAL A 242 5.86 -15.41 -21.92
N TYR A 243 7.12 -14.97 -22.06
CA TYR A 243 8.22 -15.28 -21.14
C TYR A 243 7.87 -15.03 -19.65
N LYS A 244 7.19 -13.91 -19.36
CA LYS A 244 6.77 -13.55 -18.00
C LYS A 244 5.74 -14.52 -17.38
N VAL A 245 4.98 -15.24 -18.21
CA VAL A 245 4.03 -16.29 -17.80
C VAL A 245 4.73 -17.65 -17.71
N SER A 246 5.68 -17.93 -18.62
CA SER A 246 6.42 -19.20 -18.72
C SER A 246 7.39 -19.47 -17.54
N GLY A 247 7.91 -18.40 -16.93
CA GLY A 247 8.97 -18.48 -15.93
C GLY A 247 10.33 -18.88 -16.52
N VAL A 248 11.24 -19.32 -15.65
CA VAL A 248 12.70 -19.44 -15.88
C VAL A 248 13.11 -20.40 -17.03
N ARG A 249 12.18 -21.14 -17.62
CA ARG A 249 12.45 -22.26 -18.55
C ARG A 249 13.02 -21.88 -19.93
N GLN A 250 13.08 -20.59 -20.29
CA GLN A 250 13.47 -20.14 -21.64
C GLN A 250 14.44 -18.94 -21.64
N SER A 251 15.64 -19.13 -21.08
CA SER A 251 16.73 -18.12 -21.13
C SER A 251 17.06 -17.69 -22.57
N GLU A 252 17.11 -18.63 -23.51
CA GLU A 252 17.37 -18.34 -24.92
C GLU A 252 16.33 -17.41 -25.55
N LEU A 253 15.05 -17.55 -25.18
CA LEU A 253 13.99 -16.66 -25.65
C LEU A 253 14.19 -15.24 -25.09
N ARG A 254 14.47 -15.11 -23.79
CA ARG A 254 14.78 -13.82 -23.15
C ARG A 254 15.89 -13.09 -23.90
N ASP A 255 16.98 -13.79 -24.21
CA ASP A 255 18.17 -13.18 -24.83
C ASP A 255 17.96 -12.88 -26.32
N GLN A 256 17.09 -13.63 -27.03
CA GLN A 256 16.64 -13.28 -28.38
C GLN A 256 15.76 -12.01 -28.36
N VAL A 257 14.75 -11.95 -27.49
CA VAL A 257 13.85 -10.79 -27.36
C VAL A 257 14.64 -9.53 -26.94
N ALA A 258 15.59 -9.66 -26.01
CA ALA A 258 16.46 -8.57 -25.58
C ALA A 258 17.35 -8.03 -26.71
N ARG A 259 17.98 -8.90 -27.52
CA ARG A 259 18.76 -8.49 -28.70
C ARG A 259 17.87 -7.81 -29.75
N SER A 260 16.66 -8.31 -29.99
CA SER A 260 15.71 -7.65 -30.90
C SER A 260 15.26 -6.28 -30.41
N ALA A 261 14.99 -6.13 -29.10
CA ALA A 261 14.69 -4.84 -28.48
C ALA A 261 15.87 -3.84 -28.60
N ALA A 262 17.10 -4.30 -28.35
CA ALA A 262 18.32 -3.51 -28.50
C ALA A 262 18.55 -3.06 -29.96
N ASN A 263 18.28 -3.94 -30.93
CA ASN A 263 18.37 -3.61 -32.35
C ASN A 263 17.33 -2.56 -32.77
N LEU A 264 16.07 -2.71 -32.38
CA LEU A 264 15.00 -1.74 -32.67
C LEU A 264 15.27 -0.37 -32.01
N MET A 265 15.76 -0.38 -30.77
CA MET A 265 16.19 0.83 -30.05
C MET A 265 17.37 1.52 -30.75
N THR A 266 18.36 0.74 -31.22
CA THR A 266 19.51 1.27 -31.97
C THR A 266 19.12 1.82 -33.34
N GLN A 267 18.16 1.18 -34.04
CA GLN A 267 17.59 1.71 -35.28
C GLN A 267 16.81 3.01 -35.06
N ALA A 268 16.05 3.10 -33.95
CA ALA A 268 15.37 4.31 -33.53
C ALA A 268 16.36 5.46 -33.29
N LEU A 269 17.41 5.23 -32.50
CA LEU A 269 18.46 6.22 -32.23
C LEU A 269 19.17 6.71 -33.50
N LYS A 270 19.42 5.82 -34.47
CA LYS A 270 20.05 6.14 -35.76
C LYS A 270 19.10 6.83 -36.76
N GLY A 271 17.83 7.08 -36.40
CA GLY A 271 16.85 7.67 -37.30
C GLY A 271 16.45 6.79 -38.49
N ALA A 272 16.68 5.48 -38.40
CA ALA A 272 16.41 4.53 -39.49
C ALA A 272 14.93 4.14 -39.60
N LEU A 273 14.11 4.46 -38.58
CA LEU A 273 12.67 4.24 -38.59
C LEU A 273 11.94 5.29 -39.46
N PRO A 274 10.74 4.99 -39.99
CA PRO A 274 9.95 5.93 -40.78
C PRO A 274 9.71 7.28 -40.08
N LYS A 275 9.59 8.34 -40.87
CA LYS A 275 9.43 9.72 -40.34
C LYS A 275 8.20 9.88 -39.45
N ASP A 276 7.15 9.10 -39.68
CA ASP A 276 5.91 9.09 -38.88
C ASP A 276 6.13 8.73 -37.39
N TYR A 277 7.29 8.12 -37.04
CA TYR A 277 7.67 7.85 -35.65
C TYR A 277 8.38 9.03 -34.97
N HIS A 278 8.83 10.03 -35.70
CA HIS A 278 9.58 11.16 -35.14
C HIS A 278 8.63 12.11 -34.41
N VAL A 279 9.06 12.60 -33.24
CA VAL A 279 8.31 13.60 -32.47
C VAL A 279 9.18 14.85 -32.40
N ASN A 280 8.76 15.90 -33.11
CA ASN A 280 9.56 17.10 -33.35
C ASN A 280 10.92 16.74 -33.96
N THR A 281 12.04 16.99 -33.26
CA THR A 281 13.39 16.62 -33.73
C THR A 281 13.88 15.26 -33.23
N LEU A 282 13.16 14.64 -32.29
CA LEU A 282 13.55 13.39 -31.63
C LEU A 282 13.11 12.16 -32.44
N PRO A 283 14.02 11.26 -32.83
CA PRO A 283 13.67 10.08 -33.62
C PRO A 283 13.03 9.01 -32.74
N ALA A 284 11.77 8.64 -33.03
CA ALA A 284 11.11 7.46 -32.48
C ALA A 284 11.19 7.28 -30.93
N PRO A 285 10.83 8.28 -30.11
CA PRO A 285 10.92 8.16 -28.64
C PRO A 285 9.97 7.12 -28.04
N PHE A 286 8.74 6.97 -28.58
CA PHE A 286 7.80 5.97 -28.08
C PHE A 286 8.28 4.53 -28.30
N PRO A 287 8.78 4.14 -29.49
CA PRO A 287 9.54 2.91 -29.68
C PRO A 287 10.66 2.69 -28.66
N GLN A 288 11.52 3.69 -28.42
CA GLN A 288 12.62 3.57 -27.46
C GLN A 288 12.11 3.28 -26.04
N ILE A 289 11.13 4.05 -25.55
CA ILE A 289 10.49 3.84 -24.24
C ILE A 289 9.84 2.45 -24.15
N GLN A 290 9.19 1.99 -25.22
CA GLN A 290 8.53 0.69 -25.25
C GLN A 290 9.54 -0.47 -25.20
N MET A 291 10.66 -0.38 -25.95
CA MET A 291 11.72 -1.39 -25.90
C MET A 291 12.45 -1.39 -24.55
N LEU A 292 12.70 -0.23 -23.95
CA LEU A 292 13.26 -0.12 -22.59
C LEU A 292 12.35 -0.79 -21.55
N ARG A 293 11.03 -0.55 -21.61
CA ARG A 293 10.05 -1.20 -20.74
C ARG A 293 10.05 -2.72 -20.88
N VAL A 294 10.10 -3.22 -22.11
CA VAL A 294 10.23 -4.67 -22.36
C VAL A 294 11.49 -5.23 -21.72
N VAL A 295 12.64 -4.59 -21.92
CA VAL A 295 13.91 -5.02 -21.29
C VAL A 295 13.82 -5.02 -19.77
N ARG A 296 13.19 -4.00 -19.16
CA ARG A 296 12.96 -3.98 -17.71
C ARG A 296 12.04 -5.11 -17.26
N ASP A 297 10.97 -5.39 -17.99
CA ASP A 297 10.03 -6.47 -17.67
C ASP A 297 10.65 -7.88 -17.82
N LEU A 298 11.75 -8.01 -18.57
CA LEU A 298 12.58 -9.22 -18.70
C LEU A 298 13.69 -9.34 -17.63
N SER A 299 13.92 -8.30 -16.83
CA SER A 299 15.02 -8.28 -15.86
C SER A 299 14.83 -9.30 -14.72
N SER A 300 15.92 -9.94 -14.32
CA SER A 300 16.00 -10.94 -13.24
C SER A 300 17.41 -10.92 -12.66
N SER A 301 17.59 -11.32 -11.40
CA SER A 301 18.88 -11.31 -10.68
C SER A 301 19.98 -12.08 -11.42
N ASP A 302 19.60 -13.18 -12.07
CA ASP A 302 20.54 -14.17 -12.60
C ASP A 302 20.78 -13.97 -14.12
N TRP A 303 20.49 -12.78 -14.66
CA TRP A 303 20.60 -12.50 -16.08
C TRP A 303 22.00 -12.00 -16.48
N ASP A 304 22.74 -12.80 -17.24
CA ASP A 304 23.86 -12.28 -18.02
C ASP A 304 23.35 -11.44 -19.21
N VAL A 305 23.43 -10.12 -19.06
CA VAL A 305 22.84 -9.16 -20.01
C VAL A 305 23.62 -9.16 -21.34
N PRO A 306 22.97 -9.37 -22.50
CA PRO A 306 23.63 -9.35 -23.81
C PRO A 306 24.42 -8.06 -24.09
N SER A 307 25.58 -8.20 -24.74
CA SER A 307 26.47 -7.09 -25.12
C SER A 307 25.77 -6.00 -25.91
N GLU A 308 24.96 -6.37 -26.89
CA GLU A 308 24.25 -5.49 -27.80
C GLU A 308 23.24 -4.61 -27.06
N LEU A 309 22.62 -5.16 -26.01
CA LEU A 309 21.72 -4.43 -25.13
C LEU A 309 22.49 -3.44 -24.23
N ARG A 310 23.63 -3.87 -23.68
CA ARG A 310 24.53 -3.01 -22.89
C ARG A 310 25.01 -1.82 -23.72
N GLU A 311 25.41 -2.04 -24.96
CA GLU A 311 25.78 -0.99 -25.91
C GLU A 311 24.61 -0.06 -26.26
N ALA A 312 23.42 -0.61 -26.55
CA ALA A 312 22.23 0.20 -26.86
C ALA A 312 21.84 1.11 -25.68
N LEU A 313 21.86 0.61 -24.44
CA LEU A 313 21.61 1.39 -23.23
C LEU A 313 22.66 2.51 -23.06
N GLY A 314 23.94 2.20 -23.31
CA GLY A 314 25.01 3.19 -23.35
C GLY A 314 24.74 4.31 -24.37
N LEU A 315 24.33 3.95 -25.59
CA LEU A 315 24.00 4.92 -26.65
C LEU A 315 22.84 5.84 -26.25
N VAL A 316 21.76 5.32 -25.65
CA VAL A 316 20.66 6.15 -25.14
C VAL A 316 21.18 7.20 -24.14
N LEU A 317 22.05 6.82 -23.20
CA LEU A 317 22.60 7.74 -22.20
C LEU A 317 23.57 8.79 -22.76
N THR A 318 24.08 8.61 -23.99
CA THR A 318 24.95 9.62 -24.65
C THR A 318 24.18 10.75 -25.34
N GLN A 319 22.83 10.69 -25.38
CA GLN A 319 22.03 11.74 -25.99
C GLN A 319 22.22 13.11 -25.29
N PRO A 320 22.19 14.23 -26.03
CA PRO A 320 22.57 15.54 -25.51
C PRO A 320 21.57 16.09 -24.48
N LEU A 321 22.02 16.24 -23.24
CA LEU A 321 21.30 16.92 -22.17
C LEU A 321 21.19 18.43 -22.47
N GLY A 322 19.98 19.01 -22.33
CA GLY A 322 19.75 20.45 -22.51
C GLY A 322 18.66 20.85 -23.50
N GLY A 323 18.03 19.89 -24.20
CA GLY A 323 16.86 20.17 -25.04
C GLY A 323 15.64 20.61 -24.22
N LYS A 324 14.71 21.36 -24.84
CA LYS A 324 13.36 21.65 -24.28
C LYS A 324 12.36 20.50 -24.52
N GLU A 325 12.74 19.49 -25.29
CA GLU A 325 11.86 18.39 -25.67
C GLU A 325 11.69 17.38 -24.53
N MET A 326 10.55 17.41 -23.83
CA MET A 326 10.23 16.49 -22.74
C MET A 326 10.28 15.01 -23.13
N GLY A 327 10.11 14.70 -24.43
CA GLY A 327 10.26 13.35 -24.96
C GLY A 327 11.65 12.75 -24.73
N LEU A 328 12.72 13.56 -24.76
CA LEU A 328 14.08 13.07 -24.53
C LEU A 328 14.27 12.66 -23.06
N TYR A 329 13.83 13.50 -22.13
CA TYR A 329 13.90 13.17 -20.70
C TYR A 329 13.05 11.96 -20.33
N ALA A 330 11.92 11.73 -21.04
CA ALA A 330 11.12 10.51 -20.86
C ALA A 330 11.86 9.23 -21.30
N VAL A 331 12.59 9.28 -22.43
CA VAL A 331 13.46 8.18 -22.88
C VAL A 331 14.59 7.93 -21.88
N LEU A 332 15.31 8.98 -21.49
CA LEU A 332 16.43 8.90 -20.55
C LEU A 332 15.99 8.37 -19.17
N LEU A 333 14.82 8.80 -18.67
CA LEU A 333 14.26 8.31 -17.42
C LEU A 333 13.95 6.81 -17.47
N GLU A 334 13.31 6.35 -18.56
CA GLU A 334 13.01 4.92 -18.72
C GLU A 334 14.30 4.10 -18.84
N CYS A 335 15.36 4.66 -19.44
CA CYS A 335 16.69 4.05 -19.50
C CYS A 335 17.31 3.91 -18.10
N ILE A 336 17.23 4.95 -17.27
CA ILE A 336 17.68 4.89 -15.87
C ILE A 336 16.92 3.79 -15.12
N TYR A 337 15.59 3.77 -15.17
CA TYR A 337 14.78 2.73 -14.51
C TYR A 337 15.05 1.31 -15.03
N THR A 338 15.44 1.18 -16.30
CA THR A 338 15.85 -0.11 -16.88
C THR A 338 17.19 -0.54 -16.30
N ILE A 339 18.19 0.35 -16.29
CA ILE A 339 19.53 0.06 -15.76
C ILE A 339 19.52 -0.24 -14.26
N THR A 340 18.69 0.44 -13.46
CA THR A 340 18.54 0.14 -12.02
C THR A 340 17.82 -1.18 -11.73
N ALA A 341 17.19 -1.81 -12.74
CA ALA A 341 16.53 -3.10 -12.60
C ALA A 341 17.39 -4.28 -13.11
N LEU A 342 18.44 -4.00 -13.89
CA LEU A 342 19.37 -5.02 -14.38
C LEU A 342 20.35 -5.42 -13.27
N PRO A 343 20.80 -6.69 -13.23
CA PRO A 343 21.83 -7.13 -12.31
C PRO A 343 23.18 -6.44 -12.61
N PRO A 344 24.05 -6.27 -11.59
CA PRO A 344 25.29 -5.50 -11.72
C PRO A 344 26.27 -6.19 -12.69
N PRO A 345 26.66 -5.48 -13.75
CA PRO A 345 27.95 -4.80 -13.70
C PRO A 345 27.81 -3.28 -13.91
N HIS A 346 28.39 -2.49 -13.00
CA HIS A 346 28.11 -1.05 -12.82
C HIS A 346 28.62 -0.10 -13.94
N THR A 347 28.93 -0.59 -15.14
CA THR A 347 29.59 0.13 -16.24
C THR A 347 28.88 1.43 -16.67
N HIS A 348 27.55 1.52 -16.53
CA HIS A 348 26.76 2.69 -16.95
C HIS A 348 26.36 3.65 -15.81
N MET A 349 26.78 3.39 -14.57
CA MET A 349 26.33 4.18 -13.42
C MET A 349 26.84 5.63 -13.43
N THR A 350 28.07 5.89 -13.91
CA THR A 350 28.60 7.27 -14.00
C THR A 350 27.82 8.13 -15.02
N PRO A 351 27.51 7.66 -16.24
CA PRO A 351 26.55 8.33 -17.12
C PRO A 351 25.16 8.54 -16.51
N VAL A 352 24.60 7.53 -15.83
CA VAL A 352 23.30 7.63 -15.14
C VAL A 352 23.29 8.76 -14.11
N LEU A 353 24.28 8.81 -13.22
CA LEU A 353 24.42 9.88 -12.22
C LEU A 353 24.53 11.26 -12.89
N LYS A 354 25.29 11.39 -13.99
CA LYS A 354 25.39 12.65 -14.76
C LYS A 354 24.03 13.10 -15.32
N VAL A 355 23.19 12.17 -15.82
CA VAL A 355 21.84 12.47 -16.30
C VAL A 355 20.93 12.90 -15.13
N VAL A 356 20.95 12.17 -14.01
CA VAL A 356 20.16 12.48 -12.81
C VAL A 356 20.53 13.86 -12.24
N LEU A 357 21.82 14.20 -12.17
CA LEU A 357 22.27 15.54 -11.77
C LEU A 357 21.75 16.64 -12.71
N GLY A 358 21.71 16.37 -14.01
CA GLY A 358 21.11 17.28 -15.00
C GLY A 358 19.60 17.48 -14.83
N LEU A 359 18.87 16.44 -14.43
CA LEU A 359 17.45 16.52 -14.09
C LEU A 359 17.22 17.36 -12.83
N LEU A 360 18.00 17.14 -11.77
CA LEU A 360 17.91 17.86 -10.50
C LEU A 360 18.29 19.35 -10.61
N LYS A 361 19.29 19.68 -11.44
CA LYS A 361 19.72 21.07 -11.71
C LYS A 361 18.87 21.76 -12.81
N SER A 362 17.84 21.11 -13.33
CA SER A 362 16.92 21.70 -14.32
C SER A 362 16.08 22.84 -13.74
N SER A 363 15.72 23.82 -14.57
CA SER A 363 14.78 24.89 -14.19
C SER A 363 13.32 24.43 -14.15
N CYS A 364 13.00 23.27 -14.71
CA CYS A 364 11.64 22.73 -14.72
C CYS A 364 11.38 21.87 -13.47
N VAL A 365 10.33 22.22 -12.70
CA VAL A 365 9.95 21.51 -11.47
C VAL A 365 9.61 20.04 -11.72
N ASP A 366 8.95 19.71 -12.83
CA ASP A 366 8.62 18.32 -13.16
C ASP A 366 9.88 17.48 -13.46
N LEU A 367 10.92 18.08 -14.05
CA LEU A 367 12.21 17.42 -14.27
C LEU A 367 12.98 17.23 -12.95
N LYS A 368 12.92 18.19 -12.01
CA LYS A 368 13.45 18.01 -10.65
C LYS A 368 12.75 16.86 -9.92
N TYR A 369 11.42 16.84 -9.95
CA TYR A 369 10.59 15.81 -9.33
C TYR A 369 10.90 14.40 -9.88
N VAL A 370 11.07 14.30 -11.21
CA VAL A 370 11.50 13.07 -11.88
C VAL A 370 12.94 12.70 -11.49
N GLY A 371 13.85 13.66 -11.39
CA GLY A 371 15.24 13.45 -10.96
C GLY A 371 15.34 12.89 -9.54
N VAL A 372 14.56 13.43 -8.59
CA VAL A 372 14.46 12.91 -7.20
C VAL A 372 13.99 11.46 -7.20
N ARG A 373 12.96 11.12 -7.99
CA ARG A 373 12.46 9.74 -8.11
C ARG A 373 13.46 8.79 -8.78
N ALA A 374 14.20 9.26 -9.78
CA ALA A 374 15.25 8.49 -10.43
C ALA A 374 16.40 8.20 -9.45
N LEU A 375 16.82 9.21 -8.66
CA LEU A 375 17.87 9.07 -7.66
C LEU A 375 17.50 8.04 -6.56
N ALA A 376 16.22 7.99 -6.16
CA ALA A 376 15.72 6.95 -5.24
C ALA A 376 15.95 5.52 -5.77
N GLY A 377 15.77 5.30 -7.06
CA GLY A 377 16.03 4.01 -7.72
C GLY A 377 17.51 3.69 -7.84
N VAL A 378 18.34 4.69 -8.15
CA VAL A 378 19.80 4.54 -8.28
C VAL A 378 20.46 4.24 -6.92
N PHE A 379 20.06 4.92 -5.84
CA PHE A 379 20.65 4.72 -4.52
C PHE A 379 20.50 3.28 -4.01
N ARG A 380 19.35 2.64 -4.25
CA ARG A 380 19.09 1.23 -3.88
C ARG A 380 20.06 0.22 -4.51
N VAL A 381 20.77 0.60 -5.56
CA VAL A 381 21.74 -0.24 -6.28
C VAL A 381 23.19 0.20 -5.98
N LEU A 382 23.38 1.40 -5.43
CA LEU A 382 24.69 2.04 -5.33
C LEU A 382 24.75 3.04 -4.17
N GLU A 383 24.84 2.52 -2.95
CA GLU A 383 24.82 3.31 -1.71
C GLU A 383 26.04 4.26 -1.58
N ASP A 384 27.20 3.86 -2.11
CA ASP A 384 28.48 4.55 -1.86
C ASP A 384 28.86 5.66 -2.87
N ALA A 385 28.13 5.83 -3.98
CA ALA A 385 28.62 6.63 -5.13
C ALA A 385 27.96 8.00 -5.35
N LEU A 386 27.15 8.50 -4.41
CA LEU A 386 26.62 9.87 -4.53
C LEU A 386 27.73 10.90 -4.34
N THR A 387 27.98 11.70 -5.38
CA THR A 387 28.89 12.84 -5.26
C THR A 387 28.21 13.98 -4.48
N PRO A 388 28.98 14.86 -3.78
CA PRO A 388 28.42 15.98 -3.03
C PRO A 388 27.49 16.90 -3.84
N ALA A 389 27.72 17.03 -5.15
CA ALA A 389 26.87 17.81 -6.05
C ALA A 389 25.43 17.27 -6.20
N HIS A 390 25.22 15.97 -5.97
CA HIS A 390 23.87 15.40 -5.91
C HIS A 390 23.18 15.75 -4.60
N LEU A 391 23.90 15.70 -3.47
CA LEU A 391 23.37 16.07 -2.16
C LEU A 391 22.99 17.56 -2.11
N GLU A 392 23.84 18.44 -2.65
CA GLU A 392 23.54 19.85 -2.89
C GLU A 392 22.23 20.04 -3.68
N ALA A 393 22.10 19.36 -4.82
CA ALA A 393 20.91 19.48 -5.67
C ALA A 393 19.63 18.87 -5.04
N VAL A 394 19.77 17.88 -4.15
CA VAL A 394 18.66 17.34 -3.33
C VAL A 394 18.26 18.36 -2.26
N MET A 395 19.20 19.01 -1.59
CA MET A 395 18.90 20.08 -0.63
C MET A 395 18.20 21.28 -1.30
N ASP A 396 18.61 21.68 -2.51
CA ASP A 396 17.91 22.69 -3.33
C ASP A 396 16.46 22.29 -3.67
N CYS A 397 16.18 20.98 -3.80
CA CYS A 397 14.82 20.48 -4.03
C CYS A 397 13.97 20.51 -2.75
N LEU A 398 14.58 20.31 -1.58
CA LEU A 398 13.90 20.34 -0.28
C LEU A 398 13.39 21.75 0.06
N TYR A 399 14.14 22.80 -0.31
CA TYR A 399 13.74 24.20 -0.10
C TYR A 399 12.93 24.82 -1.25
N HIS A 400 12.50 24.02 -2.24
CA HIS A 400 11.72 24.52 -3.38
C HIS A 400 10.29 24.91 -2.97
N SER A 401 9.69 25.90 -3.64
CA SER A 401 8.31 26.36 -3.42
C SER A 401 7.18 25.35 -3.69
N SER A 402 7.47 24.11 -4.12
CA SER A 402 6.44 23.13 -4.49
C SER A 402 6.35 22.03 -3.44
N THR A 403 5.26 22.00 -2.67
CA THR A 403 4.99 20.98 -1.66
C THR A 403 5.21 19.55 -2.16
N THR A 404 4.73 19.24 -3.37
CA THR A 404 4.91 17.90 -3.98
C THR A 404 6.38 17.52 -4.24
N LEU A 405 7.25 18.49 -4.50
CA LEU A 405 8.70 18.25 -4.62
C LEU A 405 9.34 18.13 -3.23
N GLN A 406 8.96 18.98 -2.28
CA GLN A 406 9.43 18.92 -0.89
C GLN A 406 9.15 17.54 -0.26
N THR A 407 7.90 17.07 -0.28
CA THR A 407 7.50 15.78 0.30
C THR A 407 8.24 14.59 -0.34
N ASN A 408 8.40 14.57 -1.66
CA ASN A 408 9.16 13.51 -2.32
C ASN A 408 10.66 13.57 -2.01
N THR A 409 11.22 14.77 -1.89
CA THR A 409 12.63 14.97 -1.52
C THR A 409 12.88 14.56 -0.06
N LEU A 410 11.92 14.84 0.82
CA LEU A 410 11.90 14.38 2.21
C LEU A 410 11.93 12.85 2.28
N HIS A 411 10.99 12.16 1.60
CA HIS A 411 10.98 10.70 1.57
C HIS A 411 12.27 10.10 0.96
N LEU A 412 12.86 10.76 -0.05
CA LEU A 412 14.17 10.36 -0.59
C LEU A 412 15.27 10.47 0.48
N LEU A 413 15.39 11.62 1.15
CA LEU A 413 16.41 11.85 2.18
C LEU A 413 16.30 10.82 3.32
N CYS A 414 15.08 10.53 3.78
CA CYS A 414 14.83 9.52 4.81
C CYS A 414 15.17 8.10 4.32
N ALA A 415 14.84 7.76 3.07
CA ALA A 415 15.20 6.47 2.46
C ALA A 415 16.71 6.35 2.15
N MET A 416 17.43 7.47 2.06
CA MET A 416 18.88 7.50 1.87
C MET A 416 19.69 7.39 3.18
N ALA A 417 19.02 7.40 4.33
CA ALA A 417 19.69 7.33 5.63
C ALA A 417 20.34 5.95 5.85
N ASN A 418 21.66 5.94 6.08
CA ASN A 418 22.48 4.78 6.40
C ASN A 418 23.39 5.07 7.61
N ALA A 419 24.14 4.06 8.06
CA ALA A 419 25.00 4.17 9.25
C ALA A 419 26.13 5.23 9.14
N HIS A 420 26.42 5.73 7.94
CA HIS A 420 27.48 6.73 7.70
C HIS A 420 26.94 8.15 7.53
N ASN A 421 25.72 8.32 7.01
CA ASN A 421 25.16 9.64 6.68
C ASN A 421 23.99 10.09 7.58
N TYR A 422 23.46 9.22 8.46
CA TYR A 422 22.25 9.52 9.25
C TYR A 422 22.35 10.83 10.05
N GLN A 423 23.53 11.16 10.59
CA GLN A 423 23.73 12.40 11.35
C GLN A 423 23.49 13.65 10.49
N ALA A 424 24.02 13.65 9.26
CA ALA A 424 23.81 14.75 8.32
C ALA A 424 22.34 14.86 7.88
N VAL A 425 21.69 13.73 7.61
CA VAL A 425 20.26 13.69 7.24
C VAL A 425 19.39 14.20 8.39
N CYS A 426 19.60 13.75 9.63
CA CYS A 426 18.81 14.20 10.76
C CYS A 426 18.99 15.71 11.05
N ASN A 427 20.21 16.25 10.90
CA ASN A 427 20.46 17.68 11.08
C ASN A 427 19.72 18.53 10.01
N THR A 428 19.72 18.10 8.74
CA THR A 428 18.99 18.82 7.68
C THR A 428 17.47 18.69 7.84
N LEU A 429 16.98 17.54 8.30
CA LEU A 429 15.58 17.34 8.68
C LEU A 429 15.17 18.28 9.82
N GLN A 430 15.99 18.43 10.85
CA GLN A 430 15.74 19.36 11.97
C GLN A 430 15.72 20.82 11.51
N GLU A 431 16.68 21.25 10.70
CA GLU A 431 16.71 22.60 10.14
C GLU A 431 15.46 22.87 9.27
N PHE A 432 15.09 21.93 8.41
CA PHE A 432 13.88 22.04 7.58
C PHE A 432 12.60 22.07 8.43
N SER A 433 12.53 21.27 9.49
CA SER A 433 11.41 21.27 10.44
C SER A 433 11.22 22.64 11.10
N SER A 434 12.31 23.32 11.47
CA SER A 434 12.27 24.65 12.09
C SER A 434 11.71 25.76 11.19
N ARG A 435 11.76 25.56 9.86
CA ARG A 435 11.31 26.53 8.83
C ARG A 435 9.94 26.20 8.26
N THR A 436 9.41 25.01 8.52
CA THR A 436 8.19 24.50 7.89
C THR A 436 6.96 24.84 8.73
N THR A 437 5.98 25.51 8.12
CA THR A 437 4.73 25.93 8.79
C THR A 437 3.62 24.87 8.74
N ASN A 438 3.77 23.81 7.94
CA ASN A 438 2.77 22.77 7.76
C ASN A 438 2.96 21.62 8.78
N ILE A 439 1.88 21.37 9.54
CA ILE A 439 1.79 20.41 10.63
C ILE A 439 1.96 18.96 10.13
N ASP A 440 1.42 18.59 8.97
CA ASP A 440 1.48 17.22 8.44
C ASP A 440 2.89 16.86 8.00
N THR A 441 3.58 17.80 7.35
CA THR A 441 5.00 17.65 7.02
C THR A 441 5.86 17.58 8.27
N HIS A 442 5.56 18.38 9.30
CA HIS A 442 6.24 18.31 10.59
C HIS A 442 6.06 16.93 11.25
N ASN A 443 4.82 16.43 11.31
CA ASN A 443 4.51 15.09 11.83
C ASN A 443 5.16 13.97 11.02
N THR A 444 5.35 14.15 9.71
CA THR A 444 6.08 13.20 8.86
C THR A 444 7.57 13.18 9.19
N ILE A 445 8.20 14.37 9.28
CA ILE A 445 9.62 14.53 9.66
C ILE A 445 9.90 13.85 11.02
N MET A 446 9.06 14.10 12.03
CA MET A 446 9.25 13.52 13.37
C MET A 446 9.12 11.99 13.38
N GLY A 447 8.22 11.42 12.58
CA GLY A 447 8.08 9.98 12.43
C GLY A 447 9.28 9.32 11.75
N GLU A 448 9.75 9.90 10.64
CA GLU A 448 10.92 9.39 9.93
C GLU A 448 12.21 9.56 10.74
N MET A 449 12.39 10.69 11.42
CA MET A 449 13.58 10.92 12.24
C MET A 449 13.65 9.95 13.42
N ALA A 450 12.51 9.66 14.08
CA ALA A 450 12.42 8.61 15.09
C ALA A 450 12.81 7.23 14.54
N SER A 451 12.38 6.89 13.32
CA SER A 451 12.69 5.62 12.64
C SER A 451 14.18 5.49 12.31
N ILE A 452 14.78 6.52 11.71
CA ILE A 452 16.20 6.57 11.34
C ILE A 452 17.08 6.44 12.59
N ILE A 453 16.78 7.23 13.63
CA ILE A 453 17.54 7.21 14.88
C ILE A 453 17.43 5.84 15.57
N LYS A 454 16.23 5.27 15.67
CA LYS A 454 16.04 3.94 16.27
C LYS A 454 16.84 2.84 15.56
N ARG A 455 17.02 2.95 14.24
CA ARG A 455 17.73 1.96 13.41
C ARG A 455 19.25 2.15 13.37
N HIS A 456 19.73 3.39 13.26
CA HIS A 456 21.14 3.67 12.92
C HIS A 456 21.96 4.35 14.03
N CYS A 457 21.33 4.83 15.11
CA CYS A 457 22.04 5.55 16.16
C CYS A 457 23.03 4.65 16.94
N SER A 458 24.30 5.05 16.93
CA SER A 458 25.41 4.44 17.67
C SER A 458 25.97 5.34 18.79
N ASP A 459 25.72 6.65 18.70
CA ASP A 459 26.14 7.68 19.64
C ASP A 459 24.93 8.23 20.41
N VAL A 460 24.88 7.89 21.69
CA VAL A 460 23.78 8.21 22.61
C VAL A 460 23.74 9.71 22.91
N ALA A 461 24.89 10.35 23.09
CA ALA A 461 24.95 11.77 23.48
C ALA A 461 24.40 12.64 22.35
N TRP A 462 24.92 12.44 21.14
CA TRP A 462 24.42 13.13 19.94
C TRP A 462 22.92 12.88 19.70
N GLY A 463 22.45 11.65 19.89
CA GLY A 463 21.03 11.31 19.74
C GLY A 463 20.11 12.03 20.75
N VAL A 464 20.56 12.16 22.00
CA VAL A 464 19.87 12.93 23.04
C VAL A 464 19.89 14.43 22.72
N ASP A 465 21.02 15.00 22.32
CA ASP A 465 21.13 16.42 21.99
C ASP A 465 20.26 16.83 20.80
N LEU A 466 20.19 15.99 19.76
CA LEU A 466 19.34 16.20 18.60
C LEU A 466 17.84 16.18 18.95
N LEU A 467 17.41 15.21 19.77
CA LEU A 467 16.00 15.03 20.13
C LEU A 467 15.53 16.02 21.21
N SER A 468 16.42 16.47 22.09
CA SER A 468 16.14 17.42 23.18
C SER A 468 15.29 18.63 22.76
N PRO A 469 15.71 19.48 21.80
CA PRO A 469 14.95 20.67 21.42
C PRO A 469 13.60 20.34 20.79
N LEU A 470 13.48 19.22 20.06
CA LEU A 470 12.22 18.82 19.41
C LEU A 470 11.19 18.33 20.43
N VAL A 471 11.59 17.53 21.42
CA VAL A 471 10.72 17.10 22.52
C VAL A 471 10.28 18.29 23.39
N LEU A 472 11.14 19.30 23.55
CA LEU A 472 10.87 20.50 24.36
C LEU A 472 10.05 21.57 23.65
N SER A 473 10.05 21.61 22.32
CA SER A 473 9.38 22.65 21.52
C SER A 473 7.86 22.49 21.46
N PHE A 474 7.33 21.28 21.69
CA PHE A 474 5.90 21.00 21.63
C PHE A 474 5.28 20.84 23.02
N PRO A 475 4.06 21.35 23.25
CA PRO A 475 3.37 21.20 24.53
C PRO A 475 3.02 19.73 24.82
N VAL A 476 2.79 18.92 23.79
CA VAL A 476 2.66 17.46 23.90
C VAL A 476 3.80 16.84 23.08
N PRO A 477 4.70 16.06 23.71
CA PRO A 477 5.80 15.42 22.99
C PRO A 477 5.28 14.27 22.11
N ASP A 478 5.78 14.15 20.89
CA ASP A 478 5.41 13.05 19.99
C ASP A 478 5.88 11.71 20.56
N LYS A 479 4.92 10.79 20.79
CA LYS A 479 5.17 9.44 21.34
C LYS A 479 6.17 8.63 20.52
N ARG A 480 6.36 8.94 19.23
CA ARG A 480 7.38 8.31 18.38
C ARG A 480 8.78 8.78 18.72
N LEU A 481 8.97 10.08 18.98
CA LEU A 481 10.26 10.66 19.38
C LEU A 481 10.63 10.21 20.81
N THR A 482 9.67 10.19 21.74
CA THR A 482 9.94 9.71 23.11
C THR A 482 10.31 8.23 23.12
N ASN A 483 9.61 7.39 22.36
CA ASN A 483 9.96 5.97 22.22
C ASN A 483 11.34 5.76 21.55
N ALA A 484 11.72 6.60 20.58
CA ALA A 484 13.05 6.56 19.98
C ALA A 484 14.14 6.97 20.97
N LEU A 485 13.95 8.09 21.68
CA LEU A 485 14.85 8.57 22.73
C LEU A 485 15.07 7.49 23.81
N MET A 486 13.99 6.88 24.29
CA MET A 486 14.06 5.81 25.30
C MET A 486 14.84 4.60 24.81
N HIS A 487 14.62 4.16 23.58
CA HIS A 487 15.36 3.03 22.98
C HIS A 487 16.86 3.31 22.86
N ILE A 488 17.27 4.55 22.53
CA ILE A 488 18.69 4.94 22.51
C ILE A 488 19.28 4.88 23.93
N LEU A 489 18.55 5.42 24.92
CA LEU A 489 19.00 5.45 26.31
C LEU A 489 19.11 4.03 26.88
N GLU A 490 18.09 3.18 26.71
CA GLU A 490 18.11 1.77 27.13
C GLU A 490 19.32 1.02 26.58
N LYS A 491 19.57 1.14 25.27
CA LYS A 491 20.76 0.57 24.63
C LYS A 491 22.06 1.16 25.19
N GLY A 492 22.10 2.46 25.43
CA GLY A 492 23.24 3.17 26.01
C GLY A 492 23.58 2.77 27.44
N PHE A 493 22.58 2.49 28.27
CA PHE A 493 22.75 1.98 29.64
C PHE A 493 23.18 0.52 29.67
N GLN A 494 22.78 -0.29 28.68
CA GLN A 494 23.16 -1.71 28.55
C GLN A 494 24.55 -1.94 27.94
N GLU A 495 25.06 -1.03 27.11
CA GLU A 495 26.40 -1.17 26.50
C GLU A 495 27.53 -0.90 27.53
N GLU A 496 28.24 -1.97 27.91
CA GLU A 496 29.41 -1.91 28.81
C GLU A 496 30.45 -0.90 28.30
N GLY A 497 30.72 0.13 29.10
CA GLY A 497 31.66 1.22 28.79
C GLY A 497 31.01 2.54 28.35
N LYS A 498 29.83 2.53 27.71
CA LYS A 498 29.13 3.77 27.30
C LYS A 498 28.12 4.30 28.31
N SER A 499 27.72 3.48 29.28
CA SER A 499 26.76 3.81 30.34
C SER A 499 26.99 5.17 31.03
N LYS A 500 28.24 5.60 31.23
CA LYS A 500 28.58 6.93 31.79
C LYS A 500 28.18 8.09 30.87
N ALA A 501 28.51 8.02 29.59
CA ALA A 501 28.17 9.07 28.62
C ALA A 501 26.65 9.15 28.39
N ALA A 502 25.97 8.00 28.37
CA ALA A 502 24.51 7.93 28.36
C ALA A 502 23.90 8.61 29.60
N MET A 503 24.49 8.37 30.78
CA MET A 503 24.05 8.95 32.05
C MET A 503 24.29 10.47 32.14
N GLU A 504 25.41 10.98 31.65
CA GLU A 504 25.69 12.42 31.60
C GLU A 504 24.70 13.14 30.65
N ALA A 505 24.52 12.62 29.44
CA ALA A 505 23.58 13.19 28.46
C ALA A 505 22.12 13.18 28.95
N SER A 506 21.67 12.09 29.59
CA SER A 506 20.30 12.02 30.11
C SER A 506 20.09 12.91 31.34
N GLN A 507 21.12 13.13 32.17
CA GLN A 507 21.05 14.12 33.25
C GLN A 507 20.94 15.56 32.72
N GLU A 508 21.66 15.90 31.65
CA GLU A 508 21.54 17.23 31.03
C GLU A 508 20.15 17.44 30.41
N LEU A 509 19.60 16.43 29.73
CA LEU A 509 18.21 16.44 29.26
C LEU A 509 17.21 16.61 30.41
N LEU A 510 17.37 15.88 31.51
CA LEU A 510 16.50 16.01 32.69
C LEU A 510 16.49 17.46 33.21
N LEU A 511 17.66 18.10 33.35
CA LEU A 511 17.76 19.51 33.74
C LEU A 511 16.97 20.43 32.78
N LYS A 512 17.13 20.26 31.47
CA LYS A 512 16.39 21.02 30.44
C LYS A 512 14.86 20.79 30.55
N MET A 513 14.42 19.56 30.79
CA MET A 513 12.99 19.22 30.96
C MET A 513 12.37 19.71 32.27
N PHE A 514 13.10 19.73 33.38
CA PHE A 514 12.58 20.29 34.64
C PHE A 514 12.25 21.78 34.53
N GLY A 515 12.96 22.54 33.68
CA GLY A 515 12.61 23.93 33.36
C GLY A 515 11.31 24.11 32.57
N HIS A 516 10.91 23.14 31.73
CA HIS A 516 9.79 23.26 30.78
C HIS A 516 8.52 22.48 31.19
N SER A 517 8.65 21.53 32.14
CA SER A 517 7.57 20.61 32.56
C SER A 517 6.42 21.32 33.30
N LYS A 518 5.44 21.78 32.52
CA LYS A 518 4.10 22.19 32.99
C LYS A 518 3.02 21.12 32.75
N ASN A 519 3.31 20.11 31.93
CA ASN A 519 2.35 19.11 31.44
C ASN A 519 2.67 17.70 31.95
N THR A 520 1.65 16.87 32.11
CA THR A 520 1.74 15.47 32.61
C THR A 520 2.61 14.57 31.73
N GLU A 521 2.49 14.67 30.40
CA GLU A 521 3.28 13.89 29.44
C GLU A 521 4.79 14.13 29.59
N HIS A 522 5.24 15.38 29.86
CA HIS A 522 6.65 15.67 30.16
C HIS A 522 7.09 15.07 31.50
N LEU A 523 6.21 15.00 32.51
CA LEU A 523 6.50 14.29 33.76
C LEU A 523 6.59 12.77 33.57
N SER A 524 5.76 12.19 32.69
CA SER A 524 5.83 10.77 32.32
C SER A 524 7.18 10.44 31.68
N LEU A 525 7.66 11.30 30.77
CA LEU A 525 8.99 11.17 30.17
C LEU A 525 10.13 11.32 31.20
N ILE A 526 10.05 12.31 32.09
CA ILE A 526 11.01 12.49 33.21
C ILE A 526 11.06 11.22 34.09
N ALA A 527 9.89 10.71 34.48
CA ALA A 527 9.79 9.51 35.31
C ALA A 527 10.35 8.27 34.61
N MET A 528 10.12 8.14 33.30
CA MET A 528 10.62 7.04 32.49
C MET A 528 12.15 7.06 32.34
N ILE A 529 12.77 8.23 32.16
CA ILE A 529 14.23 8.38 32.16
C ILE A 529 14.82 8.12 33.55
N LEU A 530 14.19 8.63 34.62
CA LEU A 530 14.62 8.36 36.00
C LEU A 530 14.54 6.86 36.35
N ASN A 531 13.54 6.13 35.84
CA ASN A 531 13.45 4.68 36.00
C ASN A 531 14.68 3.95 35.42
N LEU A 532 15.25 4.40 34.28
CA LEU A 532 16.49 3.82 33.74
C LEU A 532 17.68 4.06 34.67
N HIS A 533 17.82 5.27 35.19
CA HIS A 533 18.90 5.59 36.14
C HIS A 533 18.80 4.75 37.42
N TYR A 534 17.59 4.63 38.01
CA TYR A 534 17.36 3.81 39.20
C TYR A 534 17.57 2.31 38.96
N SER A 535 17.38 1.83 37.73
CA SER A 535 17.65 0.45 37.34
C SER A 535 19.14 0.19 37.12
N SER A 536 19.91 1.22 36.73
CA SER A 536 21.33 1.09 36.35
C SER A 536 22.29 1.35 37.54
N ASP A 537 22.25 2.55 38.13
CA ASP A 537 22.92 2.83 39.40
C ASP A 537 22.10 3.83 40.25
N PRO A 538 21.29 3.34 41.19
CA PRO A 538 20.42 4.20 42.01
C PRO A 538 21.20 5.15 42.94
N LYS A 539 22.51 4.96 43.13
CA LYS A 539 23.34 5.85 43.98
C LYS A 539 23.82 7.11 43.28
N GLN A 540 23.82 7.12 41.95
CA GLN A 540 24.29 8.25 41.14
C GLN A 540 23.15 9.20 40.74
N VAL A 541 21.91 8.94 41.18
CA VAL A 541 20.78 9.86 40.98
C VAL A 541 20.89 11.04 41.93
N SER A 542 20.94 12.26 41.39
CA SER A 542 20.96 13.47 42.21
C SER A 542 19.60 13.70 42.89
N LYS A 543 19.63 13.98 44.19
CA LYS A 543 18.46 14.38 45.00
C LYS A 543 17.72 15.60 44.44
N TYR A 544 18.40 16.46 43.68
CA TYR A 544 17.76 17.58 42.99
C TYR A 544 16.61 17.10 42.07
N PHE A 545 16.79 15.96 41.38
CA PHE A 545 15.78 15.43 40.46
C PHE A 545 14.59 14.79 41.18
N THR A 546 14.81 14.13 42.32
CA THR A 546 13.73 13.54 43.13
C THR A 546 12.83 14.61 43.75
N ASP A 547 13.46 15.62 44.34
CA ASP A 547 12.76 16.70 45.03
C ASP A 547 11.96 17.54 44.02
N SER A 548 12.57 17.89 42.87
CA SER A 548 11.93 18.63 41.77
C SER A 548 10.75 17.88 41.13
N LEU A 549 10.85 16.55 40.98
CA LEU A 549 9.75 15.72 40.47
C LEU A 549 8.55 15.75 41.43
N LEU A 550 8.81 15.60 42.73
CA LEU A 550 7.75 15.55 43.74
C LEU A 550 7.08 16.90 43.97
N GLU A 551 7.82 18.01 43.89
CA GLU A 551 7.23 19.35 43.91
C GLU A 551 6.26 19.53 42.74
N LYS A 552 6.66 19.15 41.51
CA LYS A 552 5.78 19.22 40.33
C LYS A 552 4.59 18.28 40.40
N LEU A 553 4.75 17.05 40.90
CA LEU A 553 3.64 16.11 41.10
C LEU A 553 2.63 16.59 42.16
N LYS A 554 3.08 17.29 43.21
CA LYS A 554 2.19 17.94 44.20
C LYS A 554 1.34 19.05 43.58
N VAL A 555 1.83 19.73 42.53
CA VAL A 555 1.11 20.82 41.83
C VAL A 555 0.16 20.30 40.75
N ILE A 556 0.59 19.33 39.94
CA ILE A 556 -0.19 18.81 38.80
C ILE A 556 -1.20 17.73 39.23
N GLY A 557 -0.91 16.99 40.31
CA GLY A 557 -1.75 15.90 40.80
C GLY A 557 -1.55 14.59 40.04
N LEU A 558 -2.06 13.51 40.63
CA LEU A 558 -1.80 12.13 40.18
C LEU A 558 -2.88 11.52 39.25
N LYS A 559 -3.98 12.23 38.98
CA LYS A 559 -5.16 11.65 38.30
C LYS A 559 -4.90 11.28 36.84
N ASP A 560 -4.13 12.12 36.13
CA ASP A 560 -3.81 11.96 34.71
C ASP A 560 -2.35 11.48 34.51
N CYS A 561 -1.84 10.66 35.45
CA CYS A 561 -0.46 10.17 35.48
C CYS A 561 -0.35 8.71 35.02
N ASP A 562 0.56 8.44 34.10
CA ASP A 562 0.89 7.09 33.63
C ASP A 562 1.49 6.18 34.71
N SER A 563 1.45 4.86 34.46
CA SER A 563 2.12 3.84 35.29
C SER A 563 3.64 4.05 35.43
N SER A 564 4.28 4.74 34.47
CA SER A 564 5.69 5.14 34.51
C SER A 564 6.03 5.99 35.74
N ILE A 565 5.13 6.91 36.11
CA ILE A 565 5.26 7.81 37.27
C ILE A 565 5.10 7.00 38.57
N PHE A 566 4.11 6.12 38.64
CA PHE A 566 3.91 5.23 39.79
C PHE A 566 5.12 4.30 40.01
N GLN A 567 5.67 3.70 38.95
CA GLN A 567 6.89 2.90 39.01
C GLN A 567 8.11 3.74 39.44
N CYS A 568 8.21 5.00 38.99
CA CYS A 568 9.26 5.92 39.44
C CYS A 568 9.14 6.25 40.92
N LEU A 569 7.93 6.53 41.44
CA LEU A 569 7.69 6.78 42.87
C LEU A 569 8.07 5.57 43.74
N LYS A 570 7.77 4.35 43.27
CA LYS A 570 8.24 3.09 43.90
C LYS A 570 9.76 3.01 43.93
N ASN A 571 10.42 3.24 42.80
CA ASN A 571 11.87 3.15 42.68
C ASN A 571 12.61 4.21 43.51
N ILE A 572 12.11 5.44 43.56
CA ILE A 572 12.61 6.51 44.44
C ILE A 572 12.44 6.09 45.90
N GLY A 573 11.23 5.77 46.34
CA GLY A 573 10.95 5.48 47.75
C GLY A 573 11.62 4.22 48.28
N LEU A 574 11.97 3.25 47.42
CA LEU A 574 12.75 2.08 47.82
C LEU A 574 14.23 2.42 48.07
N ASN A 575 14.81 3.36 47.30
CA ASN A 575 16.24 3.68 47.34
C ASN A 575 16.59 4.90 48.21
N ASP A 576 15.75 5.94 48.25
CA ASP A 576 15.93 7.13 49.09
C ASP A 576 15.07 7.03 50.37
N GLU A 577 15.72 7.13 51.54
CA GLU A 577 15.01 7.13 52.84
C GLU A 577 14.43 8.49 53.21
N SER A 578 15.03 9.59 52.73
CA SER A 578 14.66 10.97 53.10
C SER A 578 13.36 11.44 52.46
N VAL A 579 13.03 10.89 51.29
CA VAL A 579 11.90 11.29 50.45
C VAL A 579 10.67 10.37 50.63
N ARG A 580 10.86 9.19 51.25
CA ARG A 580 9.82 8.15 51.41
C ARG A 580 8.56 8.63 52.14
N SER A 581 8.72 9.46 53.17
CA SER A 581 7.59 10.01 53.95
C SER A 581 6.67 10.88 53.10
N ASP A 582 7.25 11.69 52.21
CA ASP A 582 6.53 12.57 51.28
C ASP A 582 5.75 11.78 50.23
N ILE A 583 6.36 10.71 49.68
CA ILE A 583 5.71 9.81 48.72
C ILE A 583 4.51 9.10 49.38
N LEU A 584 4.66 8.64 50.62
CA LEU A 584 3.56 8.03 51.37
C LEU A 584 2.45 9.04 51.69
N LEU A 585 2.77 10.31 51.94
CA LEU A 585 1.78 11.36 52.16
C LEU A 585 1.02 11.72 50.87
N LEU A 586 1.72 11.72 49.73
CA LEU A 586 1.15 11.93 48.39
C LEU A 586 0.18 10.81 47.97
N LEU A 587 0.51 9.55 48.25
CA LEU A 587 -0.28 8.39 47.79
C LEU A 587 -1.45 8.01 48.70
N LYS A 588 -1.35 8.25 50.02
CA LYS A 588 -2.39 7.84 51.00
C LYS A 588 -3.82 8.28 50.64
N PRO A 589 -4.11 9.53 50.24
CA PRO A 589 -5.47 9.96 49.88
C PRO A 589 -6.12 9.14 48.76
N HIS A 590 -5.32 8.49 47.91
CA HIS A 590 -5.78 7.68 46.79
C HIS A 590 -5.92 6.18 47.12
N THR A 591 -5.69 5.79 48.38
CA THR A 591 -5.87 4.41 48.87
C THR A 591 -7.25 4.15 49.47
N GLU A 592 -8.04 5.19 49.72
CA GLU A 592 -9.35 5.12 50.37
C GLU A 592 -10.47 4.79 49.37
N GLN A 593 -11.62 4.34 49.87
CA GLN A 593 -12.65 3.67 49.06
C GLN A 593 -13.37 4.58 48.04
N ASP A 594 -13.25 5.90 48.18
CA ASP A 594 -13.98 6.92 47.39
C ASP A 594 -13.24 7.37 46.10
N SER A 595 -12.06 6.82 45.78
CA SER A 595 -11.36 7.16 44.54
C SER A 595 -12.00 6.46 43.33
N ASN A 596 -12.64 7.21 42.42
CA ASN A 596 -13.34 6.66 41.24
C ASN A 596 -12.46 5.86 40.27
N ASP A 597 -11.13 6.03 40.28
CA ASP A 597 -10.23 5.21 39.45
C ASP A 597 -9.68 3.99 40.21
N MET A 598 -9.98 2.81 39.66
CA MET A 598 -9.51 1.51 40.13
C MET A 598 -8.00 1.32 39.94
N ALA A 599 -7.43 1.82 38.83
CA ALA A 599 -6.01 1.63 38.50
C ALA A 599 -5.11 2.47 39.42
N MET A 600 -5.41 3.76 39.59
CA MET A 600 -4.78 4.64 40.58
C MET A 600 -4.83 4.05 41.99
N ARG A 601 -5.99 3.53 42.41
CA ARG A 601 -6.18 2.90 43.73
C ARG A 601 -5.31 1.65 43.88
N HIS A 602 -5.28 0.77 42.88
CA HIS A 602 -4.45 -0.43 42.88
C HIS A 602 -2.97 -0.06 43.03
N ASN A 603 -2.43 0.77 42.13
CA ASN A 603 -1.04 1.21 42.12
C ASN A 603 -0.65 1.88 43.44
N SER A 604 -1.48 2.81 43.95
CA SER A 604 -1.20 3.52 45.21
C SER A 604 -1.16 2.57 46.41
N THR A 605 -2.08 1.60 46.50
CA THR A 605 -2.06 0.62 47.60
C THR A 605 -0.92 -0.39 47.47
N GLU A 606 -0.50 -0.76 46.26
CA GLU A 606 0.65 -1.65 46.03
C GLU A 606 1.94 -0.97 46.47
N ILE A 607 2.17 0.28 46.03
CA ILE A 607 3.38 1.06 46.34
C ILE A 607 3.47 1.33 47.84
N CYS A 608 2.38 1.72 48.50
CA CYS A 608 2.37 1.89 49.95
C CYS A 608 2.76 0.60 50.72
N ARG A 609 2.43 -0.59 50.20
CA ARG A 609 2.87 -1.88 50.78
C ARG A 609 4.35 -2.16 50.50
N TRP A 610 4.84 -1.93 49.27
CA TRP A 610 6.26 -2.06 48.94
C TRP A 610 7.15 -1.13 49.79
N LEU A 611 6.69 0.08 50.06
CA LEU A 611 7.40 1.10 50.85
C LEU A 611 7.30 0.87 52.37
N ALA A 612 6.43 -0.02 52.85
CA ALA A 612 6.33 -0.34 54.27
C ALA A 612 7.56 -1.13 54.79
N ASN A 613 8.21 -1.93 53.94
CA ASN A 613 9.38 -2.73 54.30
C ASN A 613 10.46 -2.74 53.19
N PRO A 614 11.07 -1.57 52.86
CA PRO A 614 11.92 -1.42 51.67
C PRO A 614 13.12 -2.38 51.64
N LYS A 615 13.70 -2.72 52.80
CA LYS A 615 14.82 -3.67 52.92
C LYS A 615 14.46 -5.13 52.64
N LEU A 616 13.17 -5.49 52.68
CA LEU A 616 12.66 -6.78 52.20
C LEU A 616 12.27 -6.68 50.73
N SER A 617 11.57 -5.60 50.35
CA SER A 617 11.19 -5.29 48.96
C SER A 617 12.36 -5.37 47.99
N LEU A 618 13.48 -4.68 48.29
CA LEU A 618 14.70 -4.72 47.47
C LEU A 618 15.34 -6.12 47.39
N ARG A 619 15.19 -6.97 48.42
CA ARG A 619 15.66 -8.36 48.38
C ARG A 619 14.78 -9.25 47.53
N VAL A 620 13.47 -9.02 47.53
CA VAL A 620 12.51 -9.71 46.65
C VAL A 620 12.78 -9.36 45.19
N ILE A 621 12.89 -8.06 44.88
CA ILE A 621 13.15 -7.55 43.52
C ILE A 621 14.45 -8.14 42.95
N LYS A 622 15.58 -8.02 43.67
CA LYS A 622 16.87 -8.60 43.22
C LYS A 622 16.83 -10.10 43.00
N ARG A 623 16.06 -10.84 43.81
CA ARG A 623 15.89 -12.28 43.66
C ARG A 623 15.00 -12.63 42.46
N GLN A 624 14.00 -11.80 42.17
CA GLN A 624 13.13 -11.93 41.01
C GLN A 624 13.90 -11.63 39.72
N GLU A 625 14.70 -10.56 39.68
CA GLU A 625 15.61 -10.23 38.57
C GLU A 625 16.59 -11.37 38.28
N ALA A 626 17.21 -11.94 39.31
CA ALA A 626 18.11 -13.09 39.19
C ALA A 626 17.42 -14.36 38.67
N ILE A 627 16.13 -14.56 38.96
CA ILE A 627 15.35 -15.67 38.39
C ILE A 627 15.03 -15.41 36.92
N ILE A 628 14.63 -14.18 36.56
CA ILE A 628 14.31 -13.79 35.19
C ILE A 628 15.54 -13.91 34.28
N SER A 629 16.71 -13.41 34.71
CA SER A 629 17.95 -13.50 33.93
C SER A 629 18.49 -14.93 33.79
N SER A 630 18.10 -15.84 34.70
CA SER A 630 18.50 -17.26 34.62
C SER A 630 17.66 -18.10 33.65
N HIS A 631 16.67 -17.51 32.95
CA HIS A 631 15.76 -18.19 32.00
C HIS A 631 15.12 -19.48 32.54
N VAL A 632 14.91 -19.57 33.86
CA VAL A 632 14.26 -20.74 34.48
C VAL A 632 12.80 -20.82 34.01
N PRO A 633 12.35 -21.96 33.47
CA PRO A 633 10.96 -22.14 33.06
C PRO A 633 10.05 -22.04 34.28
N LEU A 634 9.27 -20.95 34.37
CA LEU A 634 8.33 -20.71 35.45
C LEU A 634 7.03 -21.51 35.19
N ASP A 635 6.72 -22.42 36.11
CA ASP A 635 5.43 -23.10 36.09
C ASP A 635 4.30 -22.20 36.62
N LEU A 636 3.69 -21.46 35.69
CA LEU A 636 2.51 -20.63 35.94
C LEU A 636 1.25 -21.45 36.27
N THR A 637 1.26 -22.78 36.08
CA THR A 637 0.12 -23.64 36.49
C THR A 637 0.16 -24.02 37.97
N LEU A 638 1.28 -23.73 38.66
CA LEU A 638 1.52 -24.05 40.07
C LEU A 638 1.34 -25.55 40.38
N SER A 639 1.70 -26.43 39.44
CA SER A 639 1.52 -27.90 39.53
C SER A 639 2.20 -28.53 40.74
N PHE A 640 3.22 -27.91 41.32
CA PHE A 640 3.82 -28.34 42.59
C PHE A 640 2.82 -28.34 43.75
N LEU A 641 1.74 -27.56 43.67
CA LEU A 641 0.65 -27.60 44.64
C LEU A 641 -0.22 -28.84 44.45
N ASP A 642 -0.30 -29.46 43.25
CA ASP A 642 -1.32 -30.46 42.83
C ASP A 642 -1.55 -31.62 43.84
N HIS A 643 -0.60 -31.93 44.72
CA HIS A 643 -0.81 -32.92 45.80
C HIS A 643 -1.63 -32.38 47.00
N TYR A 644 -1.47 -31.11 47.35
CA TYR A 644 -2.00 -30.49 48.56
C TYR A 644 -3.52 -30.26 48.52
N VAL A 645 -4.05 -29.60 47.48
CA VAL A 645 -5.51 -29.40 47.37
C VAL A 645 -6.23 -30.70 46.98
N LEU A 646 -5.60 -31.69 46.32
CA LEU A 646 -6.19 -33.03 46.18
C LEU A 646 -6.45 -33.66 47.54
N LYS A 647 -5.42 -33.72 48.41
CA LYS A 647 -5.57 -34.20 49.78
C LYS A 647 -6.59 -33.39 50.60
N SER A 648 -6.72 -32.10 50.33
CA SER A 648 -7.73 -31.24 50.96
C SER A 648 -9.15 -31.51 50.45
N LEU A 649 -9.34 -31.83 49.18
CA LEU A 649 -10.63 -32.16 48.57
C LEU A 649 -11.07 -33.58 49.00
N GLU A 650 -10.15 -34.55 48.98
CA GLU A 650 -10.36 -35.91 49.51
C GLU A 650 -10.68 -35.89 51.02
N GLY A 651 -10.16 -34.91 51.76
CA GLY A 651 -10.50 -34.65 53.16
C GLY A 651 -11.84 -33.94 53.40
N GLY A 652 -12.67 -33.75 52.36
CA GLY A 652 -13.99 -33.09 52.46
C GLY A 652 -13.95 -31.56 52.35
N GLY A 653 -12.84 -30.98 51.90
CA GLY A 653 -12.74 -29.55 51.61
C GLY A 653 -13.61 -29.15 50.42
N ALA A 654 -14.25 -27.99 50.49
CA ALA A 654 -15.10 -27.50 49.40
C ALA A 654 -14.28 -27.16 48.14
N PRO A 655 -14.76 -27.51 46.93
CA PRO A 655 -14.08 -27.15 45.69
C PRO A 655 -14.00 -25.63 45.51
N PHE A 656 -12.86 -25.16 44.98
CA PHE A 656 -12.63 -23.74 44.71
C PHE A 656 -13.65 -23.22 43.70
N LYS A 657 -14.67 -22.51 44.20
CA LYS A 657 -15.50 -21.64 43.38
C LYS A 657 -14.68 -20.36 43.14
N PRO A 658 -14.36 -20.00 41.89
CA PRO A 658 -13.82 -18.66 41.64
C PRO A 658 -14.81 -17.63 42.18
N LEU A 659 -14.30 -16.55 42.79
CA LEU A 659 -15.13 -15.40 43.10
C LEU A 659 -15.73 -14.89 41.77
N GLY A 660 -17.01 -15.16 41.57
CA GLY A 660 -17.80 -14.41 40.62
C GLY A 660 -17.70 -12.95 41.04
N ILE A 661 -17.03 -12.14 40.21
CA ILE A 661 -16.95 -10.71 40.42
C ILE A 661 -18.39 -10.22 40.53
N ALA A 662 -18.71 -9.60 41.66
CA ALA A 662 -20.04 -9.08 41.91
C ALA A 662 -20.33 -7.90 40.97
N LEU A 663 -20.84 -8.21 39.79
CA LEU A 663 -21.58 -7.26 38.96
C LEU A 663 -22.88 -6.92 39.72
N GLY A 664 -22.81 -5.83 40.48
CA GLY A 664 -23.98 -5.09 40.97
C GLY A 664 -25.04 -5.89 41.74
N SER A 665 -24.69 -6.52 42.87
CA SER A 665 -25.73 -6.92 43.83
C SER A 665 -26.21 -5.69 44.62
N ASN A 666 -27.47 -5.30 44.41
CA ASN A 666 -28.14 -4.30 45.26
C ASN A 666 -28.01 -4.63 46.74
N VAL A 667 -27.83 -3.61 47.57
CA VAL A 667 -27.82 -3.75 49.02
C VAL A 667 -29.26 -3.89 49.51
N GLU A 668 -29.69 -5.12 49.80
CA GLU A 668 -30.85 -5.38 50.65
C GLU A 668 -30.43 -6.01 51.98
N ARG A 669 -30.86 -5.38 53.07
CA ARG A 669 -30.63 -5.82 54.46
C ARG A 669 -31.66 -6.87 54.88
N PRO A 670 -31.39 -7.70 55.89
CA PRO A 670 -32.26 -8.83 56.23
C PRO A 670 -33.64 -8.42 56.76
N GLN A 671 -34.66 -8.99 56.10
CA GLN A 671 -36.07 -9.21 56.44
C GLN A 671 -36.73 -8.48 57.63
N GLY A 672 -37.86 -7.83 57.33
CA GLY A 672 -38.93 -7.50 58.27
C GLY A 672 -40.32 -7.59 57.64
N SER A 673 -40.96 -8.76 57.76
CA SER A 673 -42.42 -9.05 57.70
C SER A 673 -43.36 -8.43 56.63
N SER A 674 -44.17 -9.32 56.04
CA SER A 674 -45.54 -9.13 55.49
C SER A 674 -45.73 -8.52 54.08
N GLY A 675 -46.77 -9.00 53.37
CA GLY A 675 -47.30 -8.43 52.12
C GLY A 675 -47.42 -9.44 50.97
N THR A 676 -48.64 -9.65 50.48
CA THR A 676 -48.99 -10.56 49.35
C THR A 676 -49.28 -9.75 48.07
N GLU A 677 -49.26 -10.41 46.90
CA GLU A 677 -49.82 -9.95 45.59
C GLU A 677 -49.04 -8.82 44.85
N MET A 678 -49.08 -8.64 43.52
CA MET A 678 -49.31 -9.52 42.32
C MET A 678 -48.90 -8.69 41.05
N GLN A 679 -48.71 -9.33 39.88
CA GLN A 679 -48.48 -8.71 38.53
C GLN A 679 -47.04 -8.17 38.27
N THR A 680 -46.43 -8.21 37.08
CA THR A 680 -46.82 -8.62 35.70
C THR A 680 -45.63 -9.13 34.86
N SER A 681 -45.92 -9.81 33.74
CA SER A 681 -45.04 -10.17 32.60
C SER A 681 -44.26 -8.99 31.97
N THR A 682 -43.20 -9.14 31.16
CA THR A 682 -43.08 -9.91 29.87
C THR A 682 -41.64 -10.08 29.37
N GLY A 683 -41.33 -11.23 28.73
CA GLY A 683 -40.38 -11.44 27.60
C GLY A 683 -38.89 -11.05 27.74
N SER A 684 -37.94 -11.63 26.99
CA SER A 684 -37.93 -12.80 26.08
C SER A 684 -36.45 -13.18 25.80
N ASP A 685 -36.22 -14.30 25.13
CA ASP A 685 -34.89 -14.81 24.69
C ASP A 685 -34.10 -13.77 23.87
N ASP A 686 -32.75 -13.79 23.77
CA ASP A 686 -31.99 -14.78 23.01
C ASP A 686 -30.45 -14.53 23.07
N GLY A 687 -29.67 -15.42 22.47
CA GLY A 687 -28.43 -15.02 21.77
C GLY A 687 -27.08 -15.21 22.48
N HIS A 688 -26.57 -16.45 22.49
CA HIS A 688 -25.17 -16.72 22.85
C HIS A 688 -24.19 -16.09 21.84
N SER A 689 -23.31 -15.19 22.29
CA SER A 689 -22.03 -14.91 21.62
C SER A 689 -20.87 -15.05 22.61
N SER A 690 -20.04 -16.07 22.39
CA SER A 690 -18.90 -16.40 23.26
C SER A 690 -17.60 -15.80 22.70
N THR A 691 -17.06 -14.80 23.38
CA THR A 691 -15.69 -14.30 23.16
C THR A 691 -14.77 -14.70 24.33
N PRO A 692 -13.47 -14.97 24.08
CA PRO A 692 -12.61 -15.66 25.04
C PRO A 692 -12.16 -14.76 26.21
N SER A 693 -12.06 -15.38 27.39
CA SER A 693 -11.76 -14.70 28.65
C SER A 693 -10.33 -14.15 28.74
N THR A 694 -10.17 -12.83 28.64
CA THR A 694 -8.97 -12.12 29.08
C THR A 694 -8.96 -12.00 30.60
N GLY A 695 -8.25 -12.92 31.27
CA GLY A 695 -8.01 -12.84 32.71
C GLY A 695 -7.09 -11.67 33.04
N ILE A 696 -7.60 -10.69 33.78
CA ILE A 696 -6.83 -9.51 34.22
C ILE A 696 -5.85 -9.93 35.33
N THR A 697 -4.64 -10.33 34.94
CA THR A 697 -3.48 -10.38 35.83
C THR A 697 -2.78 -9.03 35.86
N SER A 698 -2.33 -8.60 37.04
CA SER A 698 -1.58 -7.36 37.28
C SER A 698 -0.19 -7.39 36.62
N ALA A 699 -0.14 -7.17 35.31
CA ALA A 699 1.07 -7.25 34.47
C ALA A 699 1.56 -5.89 33.94
N THR A 700 0.87 -4.79 34.25
CA THR A 700 1.16 -3.43 33.75
C THR A 700 2.32 -2.70 34.45
N SER A 701 3.10 -3.39 35.30
CA SER A 701 4.31 -2.88 35.94
C SER A 701 5.61 -3.54 35.44
N LEU A 702 5.52 -4.39 34.42
CA LEU A 702 6.68 -4.95 33.74
C LEU A 702 7.11 -4.02 32.59
N ASN A 703 8.36 -3.56 32.65
CA ASN A 703 9.04 -2.97 31.49
C ASN A 703 8.92 -3.91 30.28
N SER A 704 8.88 -3.33 29.08
CA SER A 704 8.80 -4.02 27.80
C SER A 704 10.07 -4.82 27.45
N CYS A 705 10.36 -5.86 28.23
CA CYS A 705 11.21 -6.95 27.82
C CYS A 705 10.34 -8.04 27.18
N GLN A 706 10.76 -8.50 26.01
CA GLN A 706 10.03 -9.47 25.20
C GLN A 706 9.86 -10.81 25.94
N LEU A 707 8.69 -11.05 26.55
CA LEU A 707 8.19 -12.41 26.73
C LEU A 707 7.74 -12.92 25.34
N SER A 708 8.74 -13.31 24.55
CA SER A 708 8.55 -14.06 23.33
C SER A 708 7.79 -15.36 23.63
N ARG A 709 6.88 -15.73 22.72
CA ARG A 709 5.99 -16.88 22.87
C ARG A 709 6.78 -18.19 22.97
N SER A 710 7.01 -18.69 24.19
CA SER A 710 7.21 -20.12 24.47
C SER A 710 7.05 -20.41 25.97
N LEU A 711 5.81 -20.57 26.42
CA LEU A 711 5.46 -21.00 27.78
C LEU A 711 4.41 -22.12 27.71
N VAL A 712 4.86 -23.35 27.44
CA VAL A 712 4.05 -24.58 27.58
C VAL A 712 4.79 -25.58 28.46
N ALA A 713 4.02 -26.27 29.30
CA ALA A 713 4.46 -26.79 30.60
C ALA A 713 5.39 -28.03 30.58
N PRO A 714 6.28 -28.17 31.59
CA PRO A 714 6.89 -29.45 31.94
C PRO A 714 5.91 -30.33 32.75
N ASN A 715 4.85 -30.80 32.08
CA ASN A 715 3.99 -31.96 32.45
C ASN A 715 3.17 -31.97 33.77
N ARG A 716 1.85 -31.64 33.65
CA ARG A 716 0.69 -32.21 34.40
C ARG A 716 0.56 -31.88 35.92
N ARG A 717 -0.63 -31.84 36.54
CA ARG A 717 -2.05 -31.97 36.06
C ARG A 717 -2.98 -31.22 37.03
N VAL A 718 -3.34 -30.00 36.64
CA VAL A 718 -3.94 -28.86 37.38
C VAL A 718 -5.28 -29.10 38.16
N TRP A 719 -5.40 -30.20 38.93
CA TRP A 719 -6.45 -30.64 39.89
C TRP A 719 -7.64 -31.51 39.41
N SER A 720 -7.95 -32.60 40.14
CA SER A 720 -9.28 -33.26 40.16
C SER A 720 -9.37 -34.34 41.26
N SER A 721 -10.38 -34.32 42.14
CA SER A 721 -11.52 -35.22 41.89
C SER A 721 -12.91 -34.57 41.99
N GLU A 722 -13.02 -33.24 42.15
CA GLU A 722 -14.23 -32.47 41.76
C GLU A 722 -13.97 -30.98 41.40
N GLY A 723 -12.73 -30.67 41.02
CA GLY A 723 -12.23 -29.39 40.47
C GLY A 723 -10.70 -29.49 40.33
N ARG A 724 -10.02 -28.99 39.30
CA ARG A 724 -10.23 -27.95 38.26
C ARG A 724 -9.58 -28.42 36.92
N VAL A 725 -10.25 -28.36 35.77
CA VAL A 725 -9.65 -28.60 34.41
C VAL A 725 -10.58 -28.02 33.31
N ARG A 726 -10.19 -27.81 32.03
CA ARG A 726 -8.92 -28.10 31.30
C ARG A 726 -8.01 -26.83 31.14
N PRO A 727 -7.42 -26.44 29.98
CA PRO A 727 -7.95 -26.41 28.59
C PRO A 727 -7.26 -27.36 27.60
N ARG A 728 -7.88 -27.61 26.44
CA ARG A 728 -7.26 -28.24 25.26
C ARG A 728 -7.97 -27.79 23.97
N SER A 729 -7.22 -27.12 23.11
CA SER A 729 -7.44 -26.81 21.69
C SER A 729 -6.10 -26.21 21.21
N GLU A 730 -5.49 -26.57 20.09
CA GLU A 730 -6.00 -27.25 18.90
C GLU A 730 -5.70 -28.77 18.81
N GLY A 731 -6.28 -29.44 17.82
CA GLY A 731 -5.96 -30.82 17.44
C GLY A 731 -6.67 -31.93 18.24
N GLU A 732 -7.98 -32.10 18.03
CA GLU A 732 -8.64 -33.38 18.34
C GLU A 732 -8.38 -34.39 17.22
N GLU A 733 -7.50 -35.36 17.45
CA GLU A 733 -7.50 -36.60 16.66
C GLU A 733 -7.40 -37.88 17.50
N THR A 734 -8.36 -38.75 17.20
CA THR A 734 -8.30 -40.21 17.05
C THR A 734 -8.07 -41.17 18.24
N SER A 735 -9.09 -42.03 18.39
CA SER A 735 -9.12 -43.46 18.76
C SER A 735 -8.02 -44.12 19.63
N ARG A 736 -8.51 -44.87 20.63
CA ARG A 736 -7.80 -45.97 21.31
C ARG A 736 -7.28 -47.03 20.32
N PRO A 737 -6.22 -47.75 20.69
CA PRO A 737 -6.38 -49.19 20.87
C PRO A 737 -5.84 -49.74 22.21
N ARG A 738 -6.08 -51.03 22.47
CA ARG A 738 -5.57 -51.79 23.63
C ARG A 738 -4.16 -52.33 23.34
N PHE A 739 -3.41 -52.61 24.40
CA PHE A 739 -2.21 -53.47 24.35
C PHE A 739 -2.55 -54.89 23.87
N ASP A 740 -1.69 -55.51 23.05
CA ASP A 740 -0.93 -56.68 23.52
C ASP A 740 0.37 -56.96 22.72
N SER A 741 1.31 -57.64 23.39
CA SER A 741 2.58 -58.31 23.00
C SER A 741 3.17 -58.25 21.57
N GLY A 742 4.51 -58.03 21.47
CA GLY A 742 5.38 -58.74 20.50
C GLY A 742 6.62 -58.03 19.92
N CYS A 743 7.83 -58.52 20.25
CA CYS A 743 9.15 -58.37 19.58
C CYS A 743 9.85 -56.98 19.43
N GLU A 744 11.09 -56.94 19.90
CA GLU A 744 12.22 -56.13 19.37
C GLU A 744 12.93 -56.91 18.22
N PRO A 745 13.98 -56.41 17.50
CA PRO A 745 14.66 -55.10 17.59
C PRO A 745 14.90 -54.36 16.24
N ASP A 746 15.50 -53.16 16.34
CA ASP A 746 16.37 -52.44 15.37
C ASP A 746 16.05 -52.29 13.86
N GLY A 747 16.12 -51.04 13.35
CA GLY A 747 16.88 -50.80 12.10
C GLY A 747 16.29 -49.99 10.92
N LEU A 748 16.09 -48.67 11.08
CA LEU A 748 16.22 -47.60 10.04
C LEU A 748 15.23 -47.43 8.85
N HIS A 749 15.19 -46.16 8.38
CA HIS A 749 14.58 -45.55 7.17
C HIS A 749 13.04 -45.38 7.16
N LYS A 750 12.47 -44.16 7.13
CA LYS A 750 12.49 -43.01 6.17
C LYS A 750 11.47 -43.12 5.01
N THR A 751 10.91 -41.93 4.69
CA THR A 751 10.35 -41.46 3.39
C THR A 751 8.86 -41.68 3.08
N ILE A 752 8.32 -40.72 2.28
CA ILE A 752 7.08 -40.73 1.44
C ILE A 752 5.77 -40.37 2.17
N LEU A 753 4.87 -39.51 1.66
CA LEU A 753 4.86 -38.45 0.61
C LEU A 753 3.51 -37.68 0.74
N ARG A 754 3.46 -36.39 0.35
CA ARG A 754 2.29 -35.71 -0.30
C ARG A 754 1.01 -35.50 0.56
N ASP A 755 0.08 -34.59 0.25
CA ASP A 755 -0.11 -33.64 -0.86
C ASP A 755 -0.96 -32.42 -0.39
N ASP A 756 -0.89 -31.33 -1.16
CA ASP A 756 -1.90 -30.29 -1.42
C ASP A 756 -2.40 -29.27 -0.35
N GLU A 757 -2.18 -27.98 -0.66
CA GLU A 757 -2.92 -26.81 -0.15
C GLU A 757 -3.65 -26.15 -1.34
N GLU A 758 -4.98 -26.02 -1.25
CA GLU A 758 -5.79 -25.08 -2.05
C GLU A 758 -6.43 -24.07 -1.08
N ASP A 759 -6.08 -22.78 -1.22
CA ASP A 759 -6.79 -21.68 -0.58
C ASP A 759 -7.65 -20.96 -1.63
N GLU A 760 -8.97 -21.13 -1.56
CA GLU A 760 -9.93 -20.16 -2.06
C GLU A 760 -10.27 -19.18 -0.94
N ASP A 761 -10.31 -17.87 -1.22
CA ASP A 761 -10.95 -16.90 -0.34
C ASP A 761 -11.66 -15.82 -1.17
N GLU A 762 -12.98 -15.98 -1.34
CA GLU A 762 -13.86 -14.87 -1.71
C GLU A 762 -14.01 -13.91 -0.53
N VAL A 763 -13.98 -12.59 -0.78
CA VAL A 763 -14.51 -11.61 0.17
C VAL A 763 -15.61 -10.81 -0.51
N THR A 764 -16.85 -11.11 -0.08
CA THR A 764 -18.07 -10.43 -0.49
C THR A 764 -18.22 -9.04 0.15
N GLU A 765 -19.07 -8.22 -0.48
CA GLU A 765 -19.43 -6.86 -0.07
C GLU A 765 -20.20 -6.79 1.28
N GLY A 766 -20.20 -5.63 1.93
CA GLY A 766 -20.91 -5.41 3.20
C GLY A 766 -20.98 -3.93 3.63
N SER A 767 -21.97 -3.21 3.12
CA SER A 767 -22.24 -1.77 3.35
C SER A 767 -22.62 -1.41 4.80
N VAL A 768 -22.30 -0.18 5.25
CA VAL A 768 -23.14 0.62 6.18
C VAL A 768 -23.08 2.12 5.81
N GLU A 769 -24.23 2.77 5.94
CA GLU A 769 -24.61 4.19 5.70
C GLU A 769 -23.94 5.18 6.69
N LEU A 770 -23.48 6.40 6.30
CA LEU A 770 -24.17 7.67 5.94
C LEU A 770 -24.74 8.51 7.12
N ALA A 771 -24.67 9.84 6.94
CA ALA A 771 -25.02 10.95 7.86
C ALA A 771 -24.07 11.13 9.08
N ASP A 772 -23.70 12.34 9.52
CA ASP A 772 -23.87 13.69 8.96
C ASP A 772 -22.72 14.58 9.50
N GLU A 773 -22.21 15.52 8.70
CA GLU A 773 -21.96 16.92 9.12
C GLU A 773 -21.37 17.72 7.95
N ALA A 774 -22.05 18.82 7.59
CA ALA A 774 -21.64 19.73 6.53
C ALA A 774 -21.43 21.13 7.09
N GLN A 775 -20.18 21.63 7.07
CA GLN A 775 -19.84 23.06 6.99
C GLN A 775 -18.31 23.26 6.96
N GLU A 776 -17.78 23.72 5.82
CA GLU A 776 -16.73 24.76 5.69
C GLU A 776 -16.22 24.82 4.23
N ASP A 777 -17.08 25.30 3.34
CA ASP A 777 -16.81 25.40 1.91
C ASP A 777 -16.70 26.87 1.47
N GLU A 778 -15.56 27.52 1.71
CA GLU A 778 -15.25 28.81 1.09
C GLU A 778 -13.74 29.18 1.01
N LYS A 779 -12.87 28.27 0.49
CA LYS A 779 -11.46 28.62 0.14
C LYS A 779 -10.69 27.66 -0.80
N ALA A 780 -11.34 27.06 -1.81
CA ALA A 780 -10.71 26.02 -2.65
C ALA A 780 -10.71 26.25 -4.19
N LYS A 781 -11.26 27.36 -4.72
CA LYS A 781 -11.58 27.49 -6.16
C LYS A 781 -10.43 27.75 -7.14
N ASP A 782 -9.22 28.06 -6.68
CA ASP A 782 -8.08 28.39 -7.58
C ASP A 782 -7.12 27.21 -7.84
N ASN A 783 -7.30 26.05 -7.19
CA ASN A 783 -6.34 24.92 -7.28
C ASN A 783 -6.79 23.76 -8.18
N GLU A 784 -8.07 23.68 -8.55
CA GLU A 784 -8.61 22.54 -9.32
C GLU A 784 -8.10 22.48 -10.76
N THR A 785 -7.93 23.63 -11.41
CA THR A 785 -7.51 23.73 -12.84
C THR A 785 -6.11 23.16 -13.12
N SER A 786 -5.23 23.12 -12.11
CA SER A 786 -3.87 22.55 -12.21
C SER A 786 -3.85 21.04 -11.99
N ASN A 787 -4.64 20.54 -11.03
CA ASN A 787 -4.77 19.11 -10.75
C ASN A 787 -5.42 18.37 -11.92
N ASP A 788 -6.40 18.98 -12.55
CA ASP A 788 -7.12 18.40 -13.68
C ASP A 788 -6.19 18.19 -14.89
N GLN A 789 -5.30 19.15 -15.18
CA GLN A 789 -4.27 19.01 -16.23
C GLN A 789 -3.25 17.91 -15.92
N ARG A 790 -2.84 17.75 -14.66
CA ARG A 790 -1.94 16.65 -14.24
C ARG A 790 -2.61 15.28 -14.37
N LEU A 791 -3.84 15.12 -13.88
CA LEU A 791 -4.62 13.87 -14.04
C LEU A 791 -4.76 13.50 -15.51
N GLN A 792 -5.12 14.49 -16.33
CA GLN A 792 -5.28 14.37 -17.77
C GLN A 792 -4.01 13.99 -18.54
N LEU A 793 -2.82 14.35 -18.03
CA LEU A 793 -1.54 13.95 -18.62
C LEU A 793 -1.18 12.50 -18.23
N THR A 794 -1.37 12.12 -16.96
CA THR A 794 -1.18 10.72 -16.52
C THR A 794 -2.15 9.75 -17.19
N GLN A 795 -3.41 10.14 -17.41
CA GLN A 795 -4.38 9.32 -18.14
C GLN A 795 -4.04 9.21 -19.63
N ALA A 796 -3.52 10.26 -20.27
CA ALA A 796 -3.03 10.19 -21.65
C ALA A 796 -1.82 9.24 -21.79
N LEU A 797 -0.90 9.24 -20.82
CA LEU A 797 0.25 8.33 -20.79
C LEU A 797 -0.16 6.86 -20.52
N LEU A 798 -1.15 6.62 -19.67
CA LEU A 798 -1.71 5.27 -19.44
C LEU A 798 -2.53 4.76 -20.65
N ALA A 799 -3.22 5.64 -21.36
CA ALA A 799 -3.98 5.31 -22.57
C ALA A 799 -3.11 4.71 -23.68
N GLY A 800 -1.90 5.24 -23.86
CA GLY A 800 -0.93 4.76 -24.85
C GLY A 800 -0.33 3.38 -24.54
N LEU A 801 -0.65 2.77 -23.39
CA LEU A 801 0.06 1.58 -22.88
C LEU A 801 -0.79 0.30 -22.77
N GLY A 802 -2.08 0.34 -23.10
CA GLY A 802 -2.92 -0.88 -23.11
C GLY A 802 -2.99 -1.61 -21.76
N MET A 803 -2.76 -0.90 -20.66
CA MET A 803 -2.84 -1.41 -19.29
C MET A 803 -4.28 -1.32 -18.80
N ALA A 804 -5.04 -2.40 -18.95
CA ALA A 804 -6.31 -2.56 -18.27
C ALA A 804 -6.07 -2.53 -16.74
N ARG A 805 -6.70 -1.58 -16.06
CA ARG A 805 -6.63 -1.46 -14.60
C ARG A 805 -7.77 -2.30 -14.01
N ALA A 806 -7.43 -3.39 -13.34
CA ALA A 806 -8.35 -4.07 -12.44
C ALA A 806 -8.54 -3.20 -11.19
N LYS A 807 -9.78 -2.86 -10.91
CA LYS A 807 -10.38 -2.52 -9.62
C LYS A 807 -11.88 -2.64 -9.79
#